data_AF-A0A499V1Z4-F1
#
_entry.id   AF-A0A499V1Z4-F1
#
_cell.length_a   1.000
_cell.length_b   1.000
_cell.length_c   1.000
_cell.angle_alpha   90.00
_cell.angle_beta   90.00
_cell.angle_gamma   90.00
#
_symmetry.space_group_name_H-M   'P 1'
#
loop_
_entity.id
_entity.type
_entity.pdbx_description
1 polymer ?
#
loop_
_entity_poly.entity_id
_entity_poly.type
_entity_poly.pdbx_seq_one_letter_code
_entity_poly.pdbx_strand_id
1 'polypeptide(L)'
;MLISAGSPRLLDGHIGELLDFLDRSPGTPPAAMAHTLGGREMLTARLAVVAATPDELAGRLRRARRQLADGVRGDLGDGAFAADAPLPPEQRRIAFVFPGQGSQRPAMMHDLYQRSGLFRAALDTLGAPAREHTGLSPAQVLYGQRASTPPGDAQLRQRPAGTDVCQPLLGSVQIAATRLLAACGVSPDLTLGHSAGEFAAAAAAGALTDEDTVRLLAHRGAALAQAETGARGGMLAVQSDKETCRRLVHGIDDVWFACFNHPRQVVVSGTVQGLAALRRACAAAKVAAVTLEVSNAFHSPRLASAEAAMRADLARRPVTRPPVAFVSCVSAALCSDPAELRELWARHACAPVRFEEAVRSAYAHGARVFLQVTGNRSLLASVRRSLAGHGDVRLAGTDGPAPDSGRGFLQALAHLAVLGAPVDPRALIPQQDRRLLDLPVARLDTQSYWIRQPRRPATPVNPVNPVNPVNPVNNEAPTAGVPLRPAPFGPCGAPRTEQPATGRTTAGETTGEATGETTGQTAGEADGQADGPATWQATGQEVLHEALTLLREQGALLTRLSEALGTHHATGPAAQSEALPIASTAPAASAPPAPAASGIPAVPAVRCAPPADDDPAAASADADRPAARNITDITQIREAAEATKVSEATEATEAGEAAEAAEAAETVFAHVARISAFPISHLHGRQLLTDDLGFDSLMLTDLFASLKRQWPFLTIDEKTYDRPTVEGLITMITDGSADTAPLTAPRTRPTGRREAADALAAPQAVTEPNAEPNAGPGAGPGAGPDAGPDGDALPDPPAVGPHAVPPTRTGLHAVPPAHTGLHAVPAARTGPATAGLPEQQTQIECFPEVTAHNERLATYSRLGLPNPYFVVHERGMTDTTVVGGRELLSFSSYNYLGMATHPQVNEAARKAIERCGTSVSASRLLSGSRPLHLELEAELAATLGCEAAITLVNGHATNVTVIGHLVGEGDLIVHDSLAHDSIIQGCRLSGARRRPFPHNDAAALDALLTQVRHHYRRVLVVAEGVYSMDGDIADLPALIEVKRRHGALLMIDEAHSIGVIGAAGRGIGQYFDVDRQDVELWSGTLSKALASCGGYVAAGRTVVDYLRYTVPGFVFSAGMTPANTAASLAALRVLRAEPQRVARLKENSALFARLAHRAGIDTGPSHDTPIIPCIVGDSAKTLQLAEALFEQGISVNPILYPAVPEKAARLRFFITCDHTPDQIHHTVRELAHGLRQADTAPAA
;
A
#
# COMPACT_ATOMS: atom_id res chain seq x y z
N MET A 1 -14.29 5.85 -7.43
CA MET A 1 -14.20 4.41 -7.11
C MET A 1 -13.79 3.64 -8.34
N LEU A 2 -12.93 2.64 -8.19
CA LEU A 2 -12.62 1.63 -9.21
C LEU A 2 -13.07 0.27 -8.67
N ILE A 3 -13.80 -0.51 -9.46
CA ILE A 3 -14.39 -1.79 -9.05
C ILE A 3 -14.10 -2.78 -10.19
N SER A 4 -13.73 -4.01 -9.85
CA SER A 4 -13.47 -5.04 -10.85
C SER A 4 -13.86 -6.44 -10.38
N ALA A 5 -13.97 -7.38 -11.31
CA ALA A 5 -14.16 -8.81 -11.05
C ALA A 5 -13.64 -9.68 -12.21
N GLY A 6 -13.52 -10.99 -12.00
CA GLY A 6 -13.01 -11.91 -13.02
C GLY A 6 -13.90 -12.03 -14.27
N SER A 7 -15.21 -11.81 -14.14
CA SER A 7 -16.18 -11.84 -15.24
C SER A 7 -17.35 -10.88 -14.99
N PRO A 8 -18.16 -10.51 -16.00
CA PRO A 8 -19.25 -9.54 -15.84
C PRO A 8 -20.34 -9.98 -14.85
N ARG A 9 -20.59 -11.30 -14.76
CA ARG A 9 -21.48 -11.91 -13.75
C ARG A 9 -20.97 -11.71 -12.33
N LEU A 10 -19.66 -11.82 -12.13
CA LEU A 10 -19.02 -11.60 -10.83
C LEU A 10 -18.94 -10.11 -10.50
N LEU A 11 -18.89 -9.23 -11.51
CA LEU A 11 -18.94 -7.78 -11.34
C LEU A 11 -20.32 -7.35 -10.82
N ASP A 12 -21.42 -7.90 -11.35
CA ASP A 12 -22.77 -7.69 -10.79
C ASP A 12 -22.85 -8.09 -9.31
N GLY A 13 -22.31 -9.28 -8.97
CA GLY A 13 -22.24 -9.77 -7.59
C GLY A 13 -21.45 -8.83 -6.67
N HIS A 14 -20.25 -8.41 -7.09
CA HIS A 14 -19.40 -7.49 -6.33
C HIS A 14 -20.03 -6.10 -6.18
N ILE A 15 -20.78 -5.60 -7.18
CA ILE A 15 -21.56 -4.36 -7.05
C ILE A 15 -22.71 -4.56 -6.05
N GLY A 16 -23.35 -5.73 -6.05
CA GLY A 16 -24.34 -6.11 -5.03
C GLY A 16 -23.75 -6.06 -3.62
N GLU A 17 -22.64 -6.75 -3.37
CA GLU A 17 -22.00 -6.78 -2.05
C GLU A 17 -21.51 -5.39 -1.60
N LEU A 18 -21.04 -4.54 -2.52
CA LEU A 18 -20.66 -3.15 -2.24
C LEU A 18 -21.88 -2.26 -1.93
N LEU A 19 -23.04 -2.53 -2.53
CA LEU A 19 -24.29 -1.88 -2.17
C LEU A 19 -24.76 -2.34 -0.79
N ASP A 20 -24.79 -3.64 -0.53
CA ASP A 20 -25.13 -4.20 0.78
C ASP A 20 -24.17 -3.69 1.87
N PHE A 21 -22.89 -3.46 1.54
CA PHE A 21 -21.92 -2.82 2.44
C PHE A 21 -22.27 -1.35 2.69
N LEU A 22 -22.59 -0.57 1.65
CA LEU A 22 -22.99 0.83 1.82
C LEU A 22 -24.29 0.96 2.63
N ASP A 23 -25.25 0.06 2.44
CA ASP A 23 -26.51 0.05 3.18
C ASP A 23 -26.32 -0.41 4.65
N ARG A 24 -25.30 -1.23 4.94
CA ARG A 24 -24.86 -1.56 6.31
C ARG A 24 -23.90 -0.53 6.92
N SER A 25 -23.37 0.42 6.14
CA SER A 25 -22.33 1.36 6.58
C SER A 25 -22.39 2.69 5.80
N PRO A 26 -23.51 3.43 5.86
CA PRO A 26 -23.73 4.62 5.03
C PRO A 26 -22.78 5.78 5.34
N GLY A 27 -22.24 5.85 6.55
CA GLY A 27 -21.23 6.84 6.94
C GLY A 27 -19.80 6.59 6.40
N THR A 28 -19.58 5.56 5.58
CA THR A 28 -18.22 5.20 5.13
C THR A 28 -17.57 6.34 4.33
N PRO A 29 -16.39 6.87 4.73
CA PRO A 29 -15.76 8.00 4.03
C PRO A 29 -15.40 7.68 2.57
N PRO A 30 -15.93 8.43 1.58
CA PRO A 30 -15.64 8.18 0.17
C PRO A 30 -14.14 8.24 -0.19
N ALA A 31 -13.36 9.07 0.50
CA ALA A 31 -11.91 9.12 0.30
C ALA A 31 -11.23 7.80 0.68
N ALA A 32 -11.55 7.24 1.86
CA ALA A 32 -11.03 5.95 2.30
C ALA A 32 -11.51 4.79 1.41
N MET A 33 -12.75 4.84 0.89
CA MET A 33 -13.22 3.87 -0.11
C MET A 33 -12.44 3.99 -1.42
N ALA A 34 -12.22 5.21 -1.93
CA ALA A 34 -11.46 5.46 -3.14
C ALA A 34 -9.99 5.05 -3.00
N HIS A 35 -9.41 5.25 -1.81
CA HIS A 35 -8.05 4.83 -1.48
C HIS A 35 -7.92 3.30 -1.48
N THR A 36 -8.82 2.62 -0.76
CA THR A 36 -8.87 1.16 -0.65
C THR A 36 -9.09 0.50 -2.00
N LEU A 37 -10.15 0.92 -2.73
CA LEU A 37 -10.51 0.35 -4.02
C LEU A 37 -9.47 0.67 -5.10
N GLY A 38 -8.87 1.86 -5.06
CA GLY A 38 -7.77 2.24 -5.95
C GLY A 38 -6.42 1.59 -5.60
N GLY A 39 -6.33 0.84 -4.51
CA GLY A 39 -5.14 0.08 -4.10
C GLY A 39 -5.19 -1.41 -4.43
N ARG A 40 -6.27 -1.90 -5.06
CA ARG A 40 -6.45 -3.31 -5.46
C ARG A 40 -6.01 -3.56 -6.89
N GLU A 41 -5.61 -4.79 -7.22
CA GLU A 41 -5.41 -5.15 -8.63
C GLU A 41 -6.73 -5.07 -9.41
N MET A 42 -6.66 -4.55 -10.64
CA MET A 42 -7.83 -4.35 -11.49
C MET A 42 -8.04 -5.56 -12.42
N LEU A 43 -9.00 -6.40 -12.05
CA LEU A 43 -9.40 -7.61 -12.78
C LEU A 43 -10.07 -7.32 -14.14
N THR A 44 -10.52 -8.36 -14.83
CA THR A 44 -11.01 -8.34 -16.22
C THR A 44 -12.20 -7.42 -16.42
N ALA A 45 -13.34 -7.71 -15.78
CA ALA A 45 -14.54 -6.88 -15.90
C ALA A 45 -14.42 -5.71 -14.93
N ARG A 46 -14.62 -4.47 -15.42
CA ARG A 46 -14.31 -3.23 -14.70
C ARG A 46 -15.49 -2.26 -14.72
N LEU A 47 -15.75 -1.62 -13.58
CA LEU A 47 -16.65 -0.49 -13.40
C LEU A 47 -15.89 0.62 -12.66
N ALA A 48 -15.92 1.84 -13.18
CA ALA A 48 -15.44 3.03 -12.49
C ALA A 48 -16.60 3.99 -12.24
N VAL A 49 -16.70 4.55 -11.03
CA VAL A 49 -17.77 5.48 -10.64
C VAL A 49 -17.18 6.72 -9.98
N VAL A 50 -17.50 7.89 -10.52
CA VAL A 50 -17.28 9.19 -9.87
C VAL A 50 -18.49 9.54 -9.02
N ALA A 51 -18.27 9.92 -7.75
CA ALA A 51 -19.29 10.38 -6.81
C ALA A 51 -18.65 11.26 -5.72
N ALA A 52 -19.41 12.16 -5.12
CA ALA A 52 -18.97 13.04 -4.04
C ALA A 52 -19.50 12.62 -2.65
N THR A 53 -20.63 11.90 -2.58
CA THR A 53 -21.22 11.38 -1.33
C THR A 53 -21.43 9.87 -1.39
N PRO A 54 -21.58 9.18 -0.24
CA PRO A 54 -21.98 7.76 -0.21
C PRO A 54 -23.32 7.51 -0.92
N ASP A 55 -24.30 8.40 -0.80
CA ASP A 55 -25.61 8.27 -1.46
C ASP A 55 -25.51 8.41 -2.98
N GLU A 56 -24.71 9.35 -3.48
CA GLU A 56 -24.46 9.52 -4.92
C GLU A 56 -23.71 8.29 -5.47
N LEU A 57 -22.84 7.67 -4.67
CA LEU A 57 -22.19 6.41 -5.01
C LEU A 57 -23.18 5.24 -5.04
N ALA A 58 -23.98 5.03 -3.98
CA ALA A 58 -24.94 3.95 -3.90
C ALA A 58 -26.04 4.06 -4.99
N GLY A 59 -26.54 5.27 -5.25
CA GLY A 59 -27.46 5.55 -6.35
C GLY A 59 -26.86 5.22 -7.72
N ARG A 60 -25.60 5.61 -7.97
CA ARG A 60 -24.91 5.29 -9.22
C ARG A 60 -24.57 3.81 -9.36
N LEU A 61 -24.22 3.11 -8.27
CA LEU A 61 -24.00 1.67 -8.28
C LEU A 61 -25.31 0.92 -8.59
N ARG A 62 -26.43 1.28 -7.96
CA ARG A 62 -27.76 0.71 -8.28
C ARG A 62 -28.16 0.96 -9.74
N ARG A 63 -27.88 2.15 -10.28
CA ARG A 63 -28.14 2.50 -11.69
C ARG A 63 -27.25 1.70 -12.65
N ALA A 64 -25.93 1.70 -12.41
CA ALA A 64 -24.95 0.98 -13.20
C ALA A 64 -25.22 -0.53 -13.21
N ARG A 65 -25.59 -1.12 -12.07
CA ARG A 65 -25.95 -2.55 -11.95
C ARG A 65 -27.08 -2.94 -12.91
N ARG A 66 -28.17 -2.16 -12.96
CA ARG A 66 -29.26 -2.36 -13.92
C ARG A 66 -28.78 -2.27 -15.37
N GLN A 67 -28.10 -1.18 -15.72
CA GLN A 67 -27.56 -0.97 -17.07
C GLN A 67 -26.57 -2.07 -17.50
N LEU A 68 -25.80 -2.64 -16.56
CA LEU A 68 -24.89 -3.75 -16.82
C LEU A 68 -25.65 -5.05 -17.13
N ALA A 69 -26.75 -5.32 -16.43
CA ALA A 69 -27.66 -6.43 -16.71
C ALA A 69 -28.39 -6.27 -18.05
N ASP A 70 -28.75 -5.03 -18.42
CA ASP A 70 -29.29 -4.66 -19.74
C ASP A 70 -28.24 -4.73 -20.88
N GLY A 71 -26.99 -5.14 -20.57
CA GLY A 71 -25.90 -5.29 -21.55
C GLY A 71 -25.21 -3.98 -21.96
N VAL A 72 -25.52 -2.84 -21.34
CA VAL A 72 -24.91 -1.54 -21.66
C VAL A 72 -23.46 -1.50 -21.18
N ARG A 73 -22.56 -0.94 -22.00
CA ARG A 73 -21.10 -0.80 -21.75
C ARG A 73 -20.58 0.54 -22.27
N GLY A 74 -19.37 0.92 -21.87
CA GLY A 74 -18.78 2.22 -22.16
C GLY A 74 -19.17 3.26 -21.12
N ASP A 75 -19.64 4.43 -21.56
CA ASP A 75 -20.20 5.48 -20.70
C ASP A 75 -21.65 5.11 -20.32
N LEU A 76 -21.91 4.92 -19.02
CA LEU A 76 -23.23 4.57 -18.51
C LEU A 76 -24.07 5.82 -18.16
N GLY A 77 -23.48 7.01 -18.26
CA GLY A 77 -24.02 8.27 -17.75
C GLY A 77 -23.52 8.60 -16.35
N ASP A 78 -23.76 9.86 -15.95
CA ASP A 78 -23.46 10.43 -14.63
C ASP A 78 -22.01 10.26 -14.12
N GLY A 79 -21.05 9.92 -14.98
CA GLY A 79 -19.67 9.63 -14.58
C GLY A 79 -19.43 8.20 -14.08
N ALA A 80 -20.28 7.24 -14.49
CA ALA A 80 -20.00 5.81 -14.39
C ALA A 80 -19.57 5.24 -15.76
N PHE A 81 -18.51 4.43 -15.78
CA PHE A 81 -17.97 3.80 -16.98
C PHE A 81 -17.74 2.31 -16.74
N ALA A 82 -17.98 1.44 -17.72
CA ALA A 82 -17.75 0.00 -17.56
C ALA A 82 -17.33 -0.74 -18.84
N ALA A 83 -16.57 -1.82 -18.68
CA ALA A 83 -16.12 -2.73 -19.73
C ALA A 83 -16.00 -4.17 -19.20
N ASP A 84 -16.33 -5.18 -20.03
CA ASP A 84 -16.21 -6.60 -19.66
C ASP A 84 -14.77 -7.11 -19.61
N ALA A 85 -13.87 -6.41 -20.33
CA ALA A 85 -12.43 -6.60 -20.34
C ALA A 85 -11.74 -5.24 -20.59
N PRO A 86 -10.50 -5.01 -20.09
CA PRO A 86 -9.68 -3.92 -20.62
C PRO A 86 -9.38 -4.16 -22.11
N LEU A 87 -9.02 -3.10 -22.85
CA LEU A 87 -8.59 -3.23 -24.23
C LEU A 87 -7.37 -4.18 -24.34
N PRO A 88 -7.17 -4.86 -25.48
CA PRO A 88 -5.91 -5.54 -25.79
C PRO A 88 -4.71 -4.60 -25.65
N PRO A 89 -3.52 -5.05 -25.21
CA PRO A 89 -2.36 -4.18 -24.95
C PRO A 89 -1.98 -3.26 -26.12
N GLU A 90 -2.04 -3.77 -27.35
CA GLU A 90 -1.76 -3.04 -28.59
C GLU A 90 -2.79 -1.94 -28.89
N GLN A 91 -3.96 -1.97 -28.25
CA GLN A 91 -5.02 -0.97 -28.34
C GLN A 91 -5.07 -0.02 -27.12
N ARG A 92 -4.17 -0.16 -26.14
CA ARG A 92 -4.14 0.74 -24.96
C ARG A 92 -3.43 2.07 -25.20
N ARG A 93 -2.68 2.21 -26.29
CA ARG A 93 -1.82 3.38 -26.55
C ARG A 93 -2.59 4.71 -26.51
N ILE A 94 -2.11 5.62 -25.68
CA ILE A 94 -2.73 6.91 -25.37
C ILE A 94 -2.00 8.04 -26.11
N ALA A 95 -2.72 8.73 -26.99
CA ALA A 95 -2.32 10.01 -27.54
C ALA A 95 -2.85 11.15 -26.67
N PHE A 96 -1.97 11.96 -26.06
CA PHE A 96 -2.38 13.22 -25.41
C PHE A 96 -2.57 14.31 -26.46
N VAL A 97 -3.74 14.96 -26.44
CA VAL A 97 -4.17 15.96 -27.42
C VAL A 97 -4.30 17.32 -26.75
N PHE A 98 -3.50 18.30 -27.17
CA PHE A 98 -3.42 19.61 -26.54
C PHE A 98 -4.14 20.67 -27.40
N PRO A 99 -5.18 21.37 -26.90
CA PRO A 99 -5.87 22.39 -27.67
C PRO A 99 -5.14 23.73 -27.74
N GLY A 100 -5.46 24.53 -28.77
CA GLY A 100 -4.86 25.84 -29.01
C GLY A 100 -5.67 27.00 -28.41
N GLN A 101 -5.18 28.22 -28.68
CA GLN A 101 -5.85 29.48 -28.34
C GLN A 101 -7.31 29.50 -28.84
N GLY A 102 -8.23 29.86 -27.95
CA GLY A 102 -9.69 29.69 -28.14
C GLY A 102 -10.30 28.55 -27.30
N SER A 103 -9.49 27.71 -26.63
CA SER A 103 -9.99 26.68 -25.71
C SER A 103 -10.10 27.12 -24.24
N GLN A 104 -9.45 28.22 -23.87
CA GLN A 104 -9.41 28.76 -22.51
C GLN A 104 -10.78 29.31 -22.06
N ARG A 105 -11.06 29.23 -20.76
CA ARG A 105 -12.28 29.76 -20.12
C ARG A 105 -11.95 30.37 -18.75
N PRO A 106 -12.69 31.40 -18.29
CA PRO A 106 -12.63 31.82 -16.89
C PRO A 106 -12.84 30.64 -15.94
N ALA A 107 -12.11 30.62 -14.82
CA ALA A 107 -12.15 29.55 -13.82
C ALA A 107 -11.89 28.11 -14.35
N MET A 108 -11.29 27.91 -15.53
CA MET A 108 -10.91 26.57 -16.00
C MET A 108 -10.00 25.87 -14.99
N MET A 109 -10.36 24.64 -14.61
CA MET A 109 -9.69 23.83 -13.59
C MET A 109 -9.50 24.51 -12.21
N HIS A 110 -10.31 25.51 -11.88
CA HIS A 110 -10.26 26.19 -10.57
C HIS A 110 -10.47 25.23 -9.40
N ASP A 111 -11.38 24.27 -9.53
CA ASP A 111 -11.61 23.22 -8.53
C ASP A 111 -10.36 22.38 -8.24
N LEU A 112 -9.54 22.09 -9.26
CA LEU A 112 -8.26 21.39 -9.10
C LEU A 112 -7.21 22.28 -8.44
N TYR A 113 -7.18 23.57 -8.74
CA TYR A 113 -6.30 24.55 -8.09
C TYR A 113 -6.64 24.77 -6.60
N GLN A 114 -7.92 24.71 -6.23
CA GLN A 114 -8.32 24.73 -4.83
C GLN A 114 -7.92 23.44 -4.10
N ARG A 115 -8.23 22.27 -4.69
CA ARG A 115 -8.26 20.97 -3.98
C ARG A 115 -7.01 20.11 -4.15
N SER A 116 -6.26 20.23 -5.25
CA SER A 116 -5.05 19.46 -5.50
C SER A 116 -3.79 20.29 -5.26
N GLY A 117 -3.06 19.97 -4.20
CA GLY A 117 -1.77 20.58 -3.89
C GLY A 117 -0.75 20.40 -5.02
N LEU A 118 -0.77 19.25 -5.72
CA LEU A 118 0.11 18.96 -6.86
C LEU A 118 -0.16 19.88 -8.06
N PHE A 119 -1.44 20.07 -8.41
CA PHE A 119 -1.83 20.96 -9.52
C PHE A 119 -1.56 22.42 -9.19
N ARG A 120 -1.88 22.85 -7.96
CA ARG A 120 -1.59 24.20 -7.47
C ARG A 120 -0.10 24.51 -7.53
N ALA A 121 0.74 23.68 -6.92
CA ALA A 121 2.19 23.85 -6.94
C ALA A 121 2.75 23.91 -8.36
N ALA A 122 2.32 23.01 -9.26
CA ALA A 122 2.74 23.04 -10.66
C ALA A 122 2.36 24.34 -11.37
N LEU A 123 1.13 24.83 -11.21
CA LEU A 123 0.67 26.07 -11.85
C LEU A 123 1.34 27.32 -11.26
N ASP A 124 1.61 27.33 -9.95
CA ASP A 124 2.26 28.44 -9.26
C ASP A 124 3.75 28.55 -9.61
N THR A 125 4.49 27.43 -9.66
CA THR A 125 5.88 27.40 -10.15
C THR A 125 5.96 27.93 -11.59
N LEU A 126 5.06 27.48 -12.47
CA LEU A 126 4.96 27.95 -13.85
C LEU A 126 4.40 29.38 -13.98
N GLY A 127 4.05 30.02 -12.86
CA GLY A 127 3.63 31.41 -12.79
C GLY A 127 4.78 32.42 -12.84
N ALA A 128 6.00 32.03 -12.45
CA ALA A 128 7.18 32.89 -12.51
C ALA A 128 7.60 33.25 -13.96
N PRO A 129 7.92 32.28 -14.86
CA PRO A 129 8.32 32.57 -16.23
C PRO A 129 7.22 33.32 -17.04
N ALA A 130 5.95 33.06 -16.74
CA ALA A 130 4.83 33.80 -17.33
C ALA A 130 4.76 35.26 -16.85
N ARG A 131 5.00 35.51 -15.54
CA ARG A 131 5.02 36.85 -14.96
C ARG A 131 6.11 37.75 -15.52
N GLU A 132 7.32 37.21 -15.71
CA GLU A 132 8.46 37.97 -16.25
C GLU A 132 8.15 38.65 -17.59
N HIS A 133 7.30 38.03 -18.41
CA HIS A 133 6.97 38.50 -19.76
C HIS A 133 5.62 39.22 -19.84
N THR A 134 4.65 38.88 -19.00
CA THR A 134 3.25 39.39 -19.08
C THR A 134 2.83 40.30 -17.92
N GLY A 135 3.65 40.40 -16.86
CA GLY A 135 3.32 41.07 -15.61
C GLY A 135 2.28 40.35 -14.74
N LEU A 136 1.74 39.21 -15.18
CA LEU A 136 0.60 38.52 -14.57
C LEU A 136 0.91 37.03 -14.34
N SER A 137 0.41 36.41 -13.26
CA SER A 137 0.47 34.95 -13.14
C SER A 137 -0.78 34.29 -13.75
N PRO A 138 -0.68 33.07 -14.33
CA PRO A 138 -1.83 32.35 -14.86
C PRO A 138 -2.96 32.19 -13.82
N ALA A 139 -2.62 31.89 -12.57
CA ALA A 139 -3.58 31.81 -11.47
C ALA A 139 -4.30 33.14 -11.19
N GLN A 140 -3.60 34.29 -11.22
CA GLN A 140 -4.21 35.61 -11.03
C GLN A 140 -5.15 35.99 -12.18
N VAL A 141 -4.85 35.59 -13.42
CA VAL A 141 -5.71 35.86 -14.59
C VAL A 141 -6.94 34.95 -14.62
N LEU A 142 -6.78 33.67 -14.25
CA LEU A 142 -7.87 32.68 -14.26
C LEU A 142 -8.82 32.79 -13.06
N TYR A 143 -8.30 33.20 -11.90
CA TYR A 143 -9.00 33.07 -10.60
C TYR A 143 -9.07 34.39 -9.79
N GLY A 144 -8.35 35.45 -10.18
CA GLY A 144 -8.37 36.76 -9.51
C GLY A 144 -7.39 36.91 -8.33
N GLN A 145 -7.62 37.93 -7.49
CA GLN A 145 -6.87 38.16 -6.25
C GLN A 145 -7.81 37.93 -5.04
N ARG A 146 -7.31 37.22 -4.01
CA ARG A 146 -8.06 36.60 -2.90
C ARG A 146 -9.06 35.52 -3.36
N ALA A 147 -8.65 34.26 -3.26
CA ALA A 147 -9.46 33.09 -3.59
C ALA A 147 -10.48 32.77 -2.48
N SER A 148 -11.50 33.62 -2.32
CA SER A 148 -12.51 33.50 -1.25
C SER A 148 -13.94 33.80 -1.69
N THR A 149 -14.16 34.19 -2.95
CA THR A 149 -15.49 34.47 -3.50
C THR A 149 -15.56 34.03 -4.96
N PRO A 150 -16.62 33.32 -5.42
CA PRO A 150 -16.86 33.12 -6.84
C PRO A 150 -17.04 34.49 -7.52
N PRO A 151 -16.21 34.86 -8.52
CA PRO A 151 -16.23 36.19 -9.11
C PRO A 151 -17.47 36.41 -9.98
N GLY A 152 -18.12 37.57 -9.82
CA GLY A 152 -19.34 37.94 -10.51
C GLY A 152 -19.22 37.92 -12.05
N ASP A 153 -20.23 37.35 -12.70
CA ASP A 153 -20.19 36.83 -14.07
C ASP A 153 -19.88 37.87 -15.18
N ALA A 154 -19.98 39.17 -14.88
CA ALA A 154 -19.77 40.24 -15.84
C ALA A 154 -18.29 40.64 -16.05
N GLN A 155 -17.47 40.69 -14.99
CA GLN A 155 -16.14 41.34 -15.05
C GLN A 155 -15.02 40.45 -15.60
N LEU A 156 -15.13 39.13 -15.48
CA LEU A 156 -14.11 38.21 -16.01
C LEU A 156 -14.27 37.88 -17.50
N ARG A 157 -15.47 38.05 -18.08
CA ARG A 157 -15.71 37.82 -19.52
C ARG A 157 -14.92 38.78 -20.41
N GLN A 158 -14.44 39.90 -19.87
CA GLN A 158 -13.63 40.90 -20.56
C GLN A 158 -12.10 40.74 -20.31
N ARG A 159 -11.65 39.66 -19.66
CA ARG A 159 -10.26 39.52 -19.17
C ARG A 159 -9.39 38.32 -19.63
N PRO A 160 -9.78 37.43 -20.56
CA PRO A 160 -8.80 36.76 -21.41
C PRO A 160 -8.10 37.82 -22.28
N ALA A 161 -6.97 38.33 -21.79
CA ALA A 161 -6.18 39.35 -22.45
C ALA A 161 -5.51 38.81 -23.74
N GLY A 162 -4.68 39.64 -24.39
CA GLY A 162 -4.16 39.41 -25.73
C GLY A 162 -3.38 38.11 -25.93
N THR A 163 -3.01 37.86 -27.19
CA THR A 163 -2.23 36.70 -27.65
C THR A 163 -0.93 36.49 -26.85
N ASP A 164 -0.35 37.56 -26.33
CA ASP A 164 0.77 37.65 -25.40
C ASP A 164 0.49 37.03 -24.01
N VAL A 165 -0.69 37.28 -23.43
CA VAL A 165 -1.08 36.73 -22.12
C VAL A 165 -1.69 35.33 -22.27
N CYS A 166 -2.49 35.11 -23.32
CA CYS A 166 -3.29 33.89 -23.49
C CYS A 166 -2.44 32.63 -23.74
N GLN A 167 -1.33 32.74 -24.48
CA GLN A 167 -0.50 31.59 -24.86
C GLN A 167 0.28 30.99 -23.68
N PRO A 168 1.08 31.74 -22.88
CA PRO A 168 1.74 31.17 -21.71
C PRO A 168 0.75 30.66 -20.67
N LEU A 169 -0.38 31.37 -20.46
CA LEU A 169 -1.45 30.95 -19.56
C LEU A 169 -2.02 29.57 -19.92
N LEU A 170 -2.32 29.33 -21.20
CA LEU A 170 -2.87 28.05 -21.66
C LEU A 170 -1.82 26.93 -21.51
N GLY A 171 -0.56 27.22 -21.83
CA GLY A 171 0.57 26.30 -21.65
C GLY A 171 0.77 25.89 -20.20
N SER A 172 0.83 26.84 -19.26
CA SER A 172 1.02 26.53 -17.83
C SER A 172 -0.07 25.62 -17.27
N VAL A 173 -1.34 25.81 -17.67
CA VAL A 173 -2.44 24.92 -17.26
C VAL A 173 -2.36 23.55 -17.92
N GLN A 174 -1.99 23.48 -19.20
CA GLN A 174 -1.80 22.20 -19.92
C GLN A 174 -0.67 21.37 -19.30
N ILE A 175 0.44 22.01 -18.93
CA ILE A 175 1.56 21.36 -18.25
C ILE A 175 1.16 20.93 -16.82
N ALA A 176 0.51 21.80 -16.04
CA ALA A 176 0.04 21.45 -14.69
C ALA A 176 -0.95 20.27 -14.71
N ALA A 177 -1.86 20.21 -15.69
CA ALA A 177 -2.76 19.08 -15.90
C ALA A 177 -2.01 17.80 -16.33
N THR A 178 -0.96 17.92 -17.14
CA THR A 178 -0.10 16.80 -17.57
C THR A 178 0.68 16.22 -16.39
N ARG A 179 1.27 17.08 -15.53
CA ARG A 179 1.93 16.67 -14.28
C ARG A 179 0.95 15.95 -13.33
N LEU A 180 -0.30 16.42 -13.23
CA LEU A 180 -1.32 15.76 -12.41
C LEU A 180 -1.73 14.39 -12.98
N LEU A 181 -1.83 14.24 -14.31
CA LEU A 181 -2.07 12.94 -14.96
C LEU A 181 -0.94 11.96 -14.68
N ALA A 182 0.33 12.39 -14.84
CA ALA A 182 1.50 11.56 -14.58
C ALA A 182 1.58 11.11 -13.11
N ALA A 183 1.24 12.00 -12.17
CA ALA A 183 1.11 11.65 -10.74
C ALA A 183 0.02 10.60 -10.47
N CYS A 184 -1.00 10.49 -11.32
CA CYS A 184 -2.04 9.44 -11.27
C CYS A 184 -1.67 8.20 -12.12
N GLY A 185 -0.40 8.03 -12.52
CA GLY A 185 0.09 6.93 -13.35
C GLY A 185 -0.19 7.04 -14.85
N VAL A 186 -0.83 8.13 -15.31
CA VAL A 186 -1.24 8.30 -16.71
C VAL A 186 -0.22 9.13 -17.48
N SER A 187 0.55 8.47 -18.35
CA SER A 187 1.51 9.08 -19.27
C SER A 187 1.10 8.91 -20.74
N PRO A 188 1.55 9.78 -21.66
CA PRO A 188 1.35 9.60 -23.10
C PRO A 188 2.28 8.53 -23.71
N ASP A 189 1.76 7.72 -24.63
CA ASP A 189 2.55 6.99 -25.63
C ASP A 189 2.88 7.89 -26.84
N LEU A 190 1.95 8.79 -27.18
CA LEU A 190 2.08 9.79 -28.23
C LEU A 190 1.58 11.16 -27.75
N THR A 191 2.09 12.24 -28.35
CA THR A 191 1.53 13.59 -28.15
C THR A 191 1.30 14.32 -29.47
N LEU A 192 0.28 15.16 -29.51
CA LEU A 192 0.03 16.13 -30.58
C LEU A 192 -0.75 17.34 -30.05
N GLY A 193 -0.52 18.52 -30.63
CA GLY A 193 -1.19 19.74 -30.20
C GLY A 193 -1.68 20.60 -31.36
N HIS A 194 -2.85 21.22 -31.18
CA HIS A 194 -3.43 22.13 -32.17
C HIS A 194 -2.93 23.56 -31.95
N SER A 195 -2.31 24.15 -32.97
CA SER A 195 -1.75 25.50 -32.90
C SER A 195 -0.88 25.67 -31.64
N ALA A 196 -1.11 26.68 -30.78
CA ALA A 196 -0.32 26.91 -29.58
C ALA A 196 -0.22 25.72 -28.61
N GLY A 197 -1.16 24.76 -28.66
CA GLY A 197 -1.08 23.51 -27.90
C GLY A 197 0.07 22.58 -28.31
N GLU A 198 0.66 22.76 -29.50
CA GLU A 198 1.81 21.97 -29.97
C GLU A 198 3.03 22.12 -29.04
N PHE A 199 3.21 23.27 -28.41
CA PHE A 199 4.30 23.49 -27.45
C PHE A 199 4.10 22.74 -26.13
N ALA A 200 2.86 22.65 -25.62
CA ALA A 200 2.55 21.81 -24.47
C ALA A 200 2.65 20.31 -24.80
N ALA A 201 2.32 19.91 -26.04
CA ALA A 201 2.56 18.55 -26.53
C ALA A 201 4.06 18.21 -26.62
N ALA A 202 4.90 19.21 -26.95
CA ALA A 202 6.37 19.07 -26.98
C ALA A 202 6.98 18.96 -25.58
N ALA A 203 6.47 19.72 -24.59
CA ALA A 203 6.83 19.57 -23.18
C ALA A 203 6.45 18.17 -22.66
N ALA A 204 5.20 17.76 -22.87
CA ALA A 204 4.70 16.43 -22.51
C ALA A 204 5.44 15.28 -23.21
N ALA A 205 6.16 15.56 -24.31
CA ALA A 205 7.01 14.59 -24.99
C ALA A 205 8.49 14.65 -24.61
N GLY A 206 8.91 15.62 -23.80
CA GLY A 206 10.31 15.81 -23.37
C GLY A 206 11.24 16.45 -24.43
N ALA A 207 10.69 17.19 -25.40
CA ALA A 207 11.48 17.98 -26.36
C ALA A 207 11.86 19.39 -25.85
N LEU A 208 11.20 19.86 -24.78
CA LEU A 208 11.44 21.13 -24.10
C LEU A 208 11.23 20.91 -22.59
N THR A 209 11.86 21.75 -21.76
CA THR A 209 11.50 21.83 -20.34
C THR A 209 10.16 22.54 -20.16
N ASP A 210 9.47 22.26 -19.05
CA ASP A 210 8.19 22.92 -18.73
C ASP A 210 8.35 24.44 -18.62
N GLU A 211 9.45 24.91 -18.03
CA GLU A 211 9.76 26.34 -17.90
C GLU A 211 10.12 26.96 -19.26
N ASP A 212 10.97 26.32 -20.07
CA ASP A 212 11.27 26.78 -21.44
C ASP A 212 10.02 26.88 -22.29
N THR A 213 9.07 25.96 -22.10
CA THR A 213 7.81 25.95 -22.85
C THR A 213 6.95 27.16 -22.51
N VAL A 214 6.85 27.53 -21.22
CA VAL A 214 6.14 28.75 -20.80
C VAL A 214 6.87 30.01 -21.27
N ARG A 215 8.21 30.07 -21.15
CA ARG A 215 9.03 31.18 -21.67
C ARG A 215 8.89 31.34 -23.19
N LEU A 216 8.89 30.24 -23.94
CA LEU A 216 8.70 30.21 -25.39
C LEU A 216 7.30 30.66 -25.79
N LEU A 217 6.25 30.20 -25.09
CA LEU A 217 4.87 30.62 -25.33
C LEU A 217 4.65 32.10 -25.03
N ALA A 218 5.29 32.64 -24.00
CA ALA A 218 5.25 34.07 -23.69
C ALA A 218 5.95 34.92 -24.77
N HIS A 219 7.19 34.54 -25.14
CA HIS A 219 7.92 35.21 -26.22
C HIS A 219 7.17 35.13 -27.56
N ARG A 220 6.59 33.96 -27.88
CA ARG A 220 5.74 33.76 -29.06
C ARG A 220 4.51 34.65 -29.04
N GLY A 221 3.80 34.70 -27.91
CA GLY A 221 2.61 35.54 -27.76
C GLY A 221 2.94 37.02 -28.01
N ALA A 222 4.03 37.52 -27.42
CA ALA A 222 4.51 38.89 -27.61
C ALA A 222 4.93 39.18 -29.07
N ALA A 223 5.69 38.27 -29.71
CA ALA A 223 6.10 38.42 -31.11
C ALA A 223 4.90 38.47 -32.07
N LEU A 224 3.83 37.71 -31.78
CA LEU A 224 2.59 37.73 -32.56
C LEU A 224 1.74 38.97 -32.32
N ALA A 225 1.74 39.52 -31.10
CA ALA A 225 1.11 40.81 -30.81
C ALA A 225 1.86 41.97 -31.51
N GLN A 226 3.20 41.92 -31.58
CA GLN A 226 3.99 42.91 -32.33
C GLN A 226 3.76 42.82 -33.85
N ALA A 227 3.54 41.61 -34.39
CA ALA A 227 3.12 41.41 -35.77
C ALA A 227 1.68 41.89 -36.08
N GLU A 228 0.89 42.30 -35.08
CA GLU A 228 -0.46 42.88 -35.27
C GLU A 228 -0.44 44.36 -35.70
N THR A 229 0.72 45.02 -35.74
CA THR A 229 0.89 46.48 -35.97
C THR A 229 0.41 47.02 -37.34
N GLY A 230 -0.20 46.19 -38.20
CA GLY A 230 -0.84 46.58 -39.45
C GLY A 230 -2.38 46.49 -39.42
N ALA A 231 -3.00 46.44 -40.60
CA ALA A 231 -4.45 46.26 -40.69
C ALA A 231 -4.88 44.87 -40.15
N ARG A 232 -5.80 44.87 -39.18
CA ARG A 232 -6.31 43.65 -38.54
C ARG A 232 -6.87 42.65 -39.56
N GLY A 233 -6.42 41.41 -39.42
CA GLY A 233 -7.01 40.26 -40.10
C GLY A 233 -8.00 39.53 -39.20
N GLY A 234 -8.47 38.37 -39.63
CA GLY A 234 -9.29 37.47 -38.83
C GLY A 234 -9.26 36.04 -39.34
N MET A 235 -10.24 35.23 -38.92
CA MET A 235 -10.40 33.84 -39.36
C MET A 235 -11.87 33.47 -39.57
N LEU A 236 -12.14 32.57 -40.51
CA LEU A 236 -13.45 32.07 -40.89
C LEU A 236 -13.43 30.53 -40.94
N ALA A 237 -14.24 29.87 -40.13
CA ALA A 237 -14.40 28.41 -40.12
C ALA A 237 -15.49 27.99 -41.10
N VAL A 238 -15.07 27.47 -42.26
CA VAL A 238 -15.94 26.99 -43.34
C VAL A 238 -16.25 25.51 -43.11
N GLN A 239 -17.54 25.16 -43.00
CA GLN A 239 -18.00 23.79 -42.75
C GLN A 239 -18.08 23.00 -44.06
N SER A 240 -16.91 22.72 -44.64
CA SER A 240 -16.77 22.07 -45.95
C SER A 240 -15.50 21.22 -46.02
N ASP A 241 -15.39 20.39 -47.06
CA ASP A 241 -14.18 19.62 -47.37
C ASP A 241 -13.07 20.51 -47.98
N LYS A 242 -11.87 19.93 -48.11
CA LYS A 242 -10.65 20.62 -48.57
C LYS A 242 -10.78 21.10 -50.03
N GLU A 243 -11.33 20.28 -50.91
CA GLU A 243 -11.50 20.56 -52.34
C GLU A 243 -12.59 21.60 -52.59
N THR A 244 -13.71 21.54 -51.86
CA THR A 244 -14.79 22.51 -51.95
C THR A 244 -14.38 23.85 -51.36
N CYS A 245 -13.66 23.88 -50.23
CA CYS A 245 -13.10 25.12 -49.70
C CYS A 245 -12.06 25.73 -50.66
N ARG A 246 -11.23 24.91 -51.34
CA ARG A 246 -10.35 25.35 -52.44
C ARG A 246 -11.11 26.03 -53.58
N ARG A 247 -12.26 25.50 -54.01
CA ARG A 247 -13.11 26.14 -55.03
C ARG A 247 -13.76 27.45 -54.55
N LEU A 248 -14.05 27.59 -53.25
CA LEU A 248 -14.65 28.80 -52.66
C LEU A 248 -13.64 29.93 -52.39
N VAL A 249 -12.36 29.58 -52.19
CA VAL A 249 -11.24 30.52 -51.99
C VAL A 249 -10.64 30.99 -53.34
N HIS A 250 -10.83 30.23 -54.42
CA HIS A 250 -10.28 30.55 -55.73
C HIS A 250 -10.79 31.90 -56.27
N GLY A 251 -9.86 32.81 -56.59
CA GLY A 251 -10.18 34.16 -57.07
C GLY A 251 -10.55 35.15 -55.96
N ILE A 252 -10.18 34.85 -54.71
CA ILE A 252 -10.28 35.78 -53.58
C ILE A 252 -8.87 36.06 -53.06
N ASP A 253 -8.46 37.32 -53.08
CA ASP A 253 -7.16 37.76 -52.57
C ASP A 253 -7.12 37.85 -51.04
N ASP A 254 -5.91 37.92 -50.48
CA ASP A 254 -5.65 38.10 -49.03
C ASP A 254 -6.33 37.06 -48.11
N VAL A 255 -6.46 35.82 -48.57
CA VAL A 255 -6.97 34.67 -47.79
C VAL A 255 -6.08 33.43 -47.94
N TRP A 256 -5.86 32.73 -46.82
CA TRP A 256 -4.97 31.57 -46.73
C TRP A 256 -5.59 30.45 -45.89
N PHE A 257 -5.28 29.20 -46.22
CA PHE A 257 -5.68 28.06 -45.40
C PHE A 257 -4.90 28.07 -44.09
N ALA A 258 -5.62 28.18 -42.97
CA ALA A 258 -5.06 28.27 -41.64
C ALA A 258 -5.04 26.92 -40.92
N CYS A 259 -6.18 26.21 -40.92
CA CYS A 259 -6.33 24.93 -40.22
C CYS A 259 -7.17 23.93 -41.03
N PHE A 260 -6.71 22.69 -41.14
CA PHE A 260 -7.47 21.54 -41.62
C PHE A 260 -7.86 20.69 -40.41
N ASN A 261 -9.04 20.98 -39.82
CA ASN A 261 -9.43 20.44 -38.52
C ASN A 261 -10.00 19.01 -38.62
N HIS A 262 -10.84 18.75 -39.62
CA HIS A 262 -11.44 17.44 -39.91
C HIS A 262 -12.05 17.45 -41.34
N PRO A 263 -12.51 16.31 -41.91
CA PRO A 263 -12.92 16.17 -43.33
C PRO A 263 -14.10 17.03 -43.82
N ARG A 264 -14.65 17.88 -42.95
CA ARG A 264 -15.81 18.76 -43.19
C ARG A 264 -15.65 20.13 -42.49
N GLN A 265 -14.43 20.52 -42.12
CA GLN A 265 -14.15 21.85 -41.59
C GLN A 265 -12.73 22.30 -41.93
N VAL A 266 -12.66 23.43 -42.61
CA VAL A 266 -11.42 24.14 -42.93
C VAL A 266 -11.52 25.55 -42.38
N VAL A 267 -10.49 26.02 -41.69
CA VAL A 267 -10.39 27.42 -41.24
C VAL A 267 -9.51 28.17 -42.23
N VAL A 268 -10.01 29.31 -42.70
CA VAL A 268 -9.30 30.25 -43.58
C VAL A 268 -9.00 31.52 -42.77
N SER A 269 -7.78 32.02 -42.84
CA SER A 269 -7.37 33.30 -42.26
C SER A 269 -7.13 34.34 -43.35
N GLY A 270 -7.27 35.62 -43.06
CA GLY A 270 -7.17 36.66 -44.09
C GLY A 270 -7.49 38.07 -43.65
N THR A 271 -7.58 39.01 -44.61
CA THR A 271 -8.09 40.37 -44.37
C THR A 271 -9.59 40.39 -44.14
N VAL A 272 -10.12 41.46 -43.54
CA VAL A 272 -11.56 41.67 -43.39
C VAL A 272 -12.27 41.64 -44.75
N GLN A 273 -11.65 42.21 -45.78
CA GLN A 273 -12.14 42.24 -47.16
C GLN A 273 -12.20 40.84 -47.78
N GLY A 274 -11.10 40.08 -47.74
CA GLY A 274 -11.03 38.73 -48.31
C GLY A 274 -11.96 37.75 -47.59
N LEU A 275 -12.02 37.79 -46.25
CA LEU A 275 -12.94 36.95 -45.47
C LEU A 275 -14.41 37.34 -45.67
N ALA A 276 -14.72 38.63 -45.89
CA ALA A 276 -16.07 39.05 -46.26
C ALA A 276 -16.46 38.60 -47.67
N ALA A 277 -15.51 38.53 -48.61
CA ALA A 277 -15.73 37.95 -49.94
C ALA A 277 -15.95 36.43 -49.84
N LEU A 278 -15.11 35.71 -49.11
CA LEU A 278 -15.27 34.26 -48.89
C LEU A 278 -16.60 33.95 -48.21
N ARG A 279 -17.04 34.74 -47.22
CA ARG A 279 -18.37 34.59 -46.59
C ARG A 279 -19.51 34.75 -47.61
N ARG A 280 -19.39 35.64 -48.60
CA ARG A 280 -20.37 35.76 -49.70
C ARG A 280 -20.33 34.54 -50.63
N ALA A 281 -19.15 34.04 -50.99
CA ALA A 281 -18.98 32.84 -51.81
C ALA A 281 -19.58 31.59 -51.12
N CYS A 282 -19.29 31.40 -49.83
CA CYS A 282 -19.89 30.35 -48.99
C CYS A 282 -21.42 30.45 -48.98
N ALA A 283 -21.98 31.64 -48.75
CA ALA A 283 -23.42 31.86 -48.73
C ALA A 283 -24.08 31.53 -50.10
N ALA A 284 -23.48 31.97 -51.21
CA ALA A 284 -23.97 31.65 -52.55
C ALA A 284 -23.94 30.13 -52.84
N ALA A 285 -22.90 29.44 -52.37
CA ALA A 285 -22.77 27.98 -52.46
C ALA A 285 -23.57 27.21 -51.39
N LYS A 286 -24.35 27.89 -50.54
CA LYS A 286 -25.09 27.31 -49.39
C LYS A 286 -24.20 26.56 -48.39
N VAL A 287 -22.92 26.91 -48.30
CA VAL A 287 -21.96 26.38 -47.33
C VAL A 287 -21.95 27.24 -46.08
N ALA A 288 -22.13 26.62 -44.90
CA ALA A 288 -22.08 27.33 -43.63
C ALA A 288 -20.64 27.79 -43.31
N ALA A 289 -20.49 29.07 -42.94
CA ALA A 289 -19.22 29.66 -42.56
C ALA A 289 -19.40 30.57 -41.33
N VAL A 290 -18.53 30.41 -40.33
CA VAL A 290 -18.62 31.08 -39.03
C VAL A 290 -17.35 31.90 -38.80
N THR A 291 -17.48 33.20 -38.52
CA THR A 291 -16.35 34.06 -38.14
C THR A 291 -15.85 33.65 -36.76
N LEU A 292 -14.53 33.54 -36.60
CA LEU A 292 -13.91 33.25 -35.30
C LEU A 292 -13.50 34.57 -34.62
N GLU A 293 -13.75 34.66 -33.32
CA GLU A 293 -13.37 35.81 -32.50
C GLU A 293 -11.87 35.72 -32.15
N VAL A 294 -11.04 36.24 -33.04
CA VAL A 294 -9.57 36.27 -32.93
C VAL A 294 -9.02 37.63 -33.35
N SER A 295 -7.91 38.05 -32.75
CA SER A 295 -7.23 39.32 -33.02
C SER A 295 -6.42 39.33 -34.33
N ASN A 296 -5.99 38.15 -34.82
CA ASN A 296 -5.02 38.02 -35.90
C ASN A 296 -5.47 37.00 -36.97
N ALA A 297 -4.96 37.16 -38.19
CA ALA A 297 -5.01 36.13 -39.22
C ALA A 297 -3.95 35.05 -38.97
N PHE A 298 -4.15 34.22 -37.94
CA PHE A 298 -3.21 33.16 -37.58
C PHE A 298 -2.99 32.14 -38.71
N HIS A 299 -1.80 31.52 -38.73
CA HIS A 299 -1.42 30.53 -39.75
C HIS A 299 -1.54 31.08 -41.17
N SER A 300 -0.92 32.25 -41.39
CA SER A 300 -0.84 32.92 -42.69
C SER A 300 0.50 33.67 -42.87
N PRO A 301 0.90 34.00 -44.11
CA PRO A 301 2.07 34.83 -44.39
C PRO A 301 2.08 36.21 -43.72
N ARG A 302 0.93 36.72 -43.25
CA ARG A 302 0.86 38.01 -42.53
C ARG A 302 1.62 38.00 -41.20
N LEU A 303 2.01 36.83 -40.70
CA LEU A 303 2.78 36.66 -39.46
C LEU A 303 4.28 36.36 -39.71
N ALA A 304 4.76 36.43 -40.96
CA ALA A 304 6.16 36.15 -41.31
C ALA A 304 7.18 37.03 -40.56
N SER A 305 6.81 38.23 -40.14
CA SER A 305 7.63 39.10 -39.28
C SER A 305 7.95 38.48 -37.92
N ALA A 306 7.08 37.63 -37.37
CA ALA A 306 7.32 36.92 -36.11
C ALA A 306 8.28 35.73 -36.26
N GLU A 307 8.48 35.18 -37.48
CA GLU A 307 9.36 34.02 -37.69
C GLU A 307 10.81 34.33 -37.30
N ALA A 308 11.33 35.51 -37.66
CA ALA A 308 12.70 35.91 -37.32
C ALA A 308 12.92 35.96 -35.80
N ALA A 309 11.94 36.48 -35.04
CA ALA A 309 11.98 36.50 -33.59
C ALA A 309 11.91 35.09 -32.99
N MET A 310 11.00 34.24 -33.49
CA MET A 310 10.87 32.84 -33.06
C MET A 310 12.14 32.03 -33.33
N ARG A 311 12.73 32.19 -34.52
CA ARG A 311 13.98 31.55 -34.95
C ARG A 311 15.16 31.94 -34.04
N ALA A 312 15.27 33.23 -33.71
CA ALA A 312 16.30 33.74 -32.80
C ALA A 312 16.13 33.25 -31.34
N ASP A 313 14.90 33.00 -30.89
CA ASP A 313 14.64 32.45 -29.55
C ASP A 313 14.89 30.94 -29.48
N LEU A 314 14.37 30.18 -30.44
CA LEU A 314 14.55 28.73 -30.55
C LEU A 314 16.02 28.30 -30.74
N ALA A 315 16.84 29.16 -31.34
CA ALA A 315 18.29 28.96 -31.43
C ALA A 315 19.00 28.98 -30.06
N ARG A 316 18.43 29.66 -29.06
CA ARG A 316 18.98 29.75 -27.69
C ARG A 316 18.45 28.69 -26.74
N ARG A 317 17.39 27.96 -27.10
CA ARG A 317 16.70 27.01 -26.22
C ARG A 317 17.27 25.59 -26.29
N PRO A 318 17.26 24.85 -25.16
CA PRO A 318 17.67 23.45 -25.10
C PRO A 318 16.58 22.52 -25.66
N VAL A 319 16.25 22.66 -26.95
CA VAL A 319 15.37 21.69 -27.64
C VAL A 319 16.12 20.36 -27.75
N THR A 320 15.52 19.32 -27.19
CA THR A 320 16.02 17.94 -27.10
C THR A 320 15.27 17.03 -28.06
N ARG A 321 15.80 15.82 -28.30
CA ARG A 321 15.05 14.75 -28.97
C ARG A 321 13.95 14.26 -28.01
N PRO A 322 12.66 14.29 -28.36
CA PRO A 322 11.61 13.80 -27.48
C PRO A 322 11.74 12.29 -27.24
N PRO A 323 11.75 11.81 -25.97
CA PRO A 323 11.62 10.39 -25.65
C PRO A 323 10.23 9.79 -25.96
N VAL A 324 9.17 10.60 -25.97
CA VAL A 324 7.80 10.17 -26.34
C VAL A 324 7.53 10.54 -27.81
N ALA A 325 6.73 9.75 -28.52
CA ALA A 325 6.45 9.98 -29.94
C ALA A 325 5.57 11.23 -30.18
N PHE A 326 6.21 12.32 -30.62
CA PHE A 326 5.58 13.63 -30.89
C PHE A 326 5.21 13.78 -32.37
N VAL A 327 3.94 14.12 -32.65
CA VAL A 327 3.44 14.45 -33.99
C VAL A 327 3.22 15.96 -34.11
N SER A 328 4.01 16.64 -34.95
CA SER A 328 3.77 18.06 -35.25
C SER A 328 2.55 18.21 -36.16
N CYS A 329 1.69 19.19 -35.88
CA CYS A 329 0.57 19.54 -36.75
C CYS A 329 0.99 20.40 -37.96
N VAL A 330 2.26 20.81 -38.07
CA VAL A 330 2.81 21.44 -39.29
C VAL A 330 3.24 20.36 -40.31
N SER A 331 4.01 19.37 -39.87
CA SER A 331 4.49 18.26 -40.72
C SER A 331 3.42 17.17 -40.93
N ALA A 332 2.49 17.01 -39.98
CA ALA A 332 1.60 15.85 -39.82
C ALA A 332 2.33 14.50 -39.68
N ALA A 333 3.61 14.54 -39.32
CA ALA A 333 4.48 13.38 -39.17
C ALA A 333 5.05 13.32 -37.73
N LEU A 334 5.62 12.17 -37.36
CA LEU A 334 6.48 12.08 -36.19
C LEU A 334 7.75 12.92 -36.43
N CYS A 335 8.07 13.82 -35.51
CA CYS A 335 9.27 14.66 -35.57
C CYS A 335 10.14 14.38 -34.34
N SER A 336 11.38 13.96 -34.56
CA SER A 336 12.33 13.62 -33.47
C SER A 336 13.69 14.30 -33.57
N ASP A 337 13.96 15.03 -34.66
CA ASP A 337 15.20 15.79 -34.83
C ASP A 337 15.06 17.20 -34.20
N PRO A 338 15.93 17.59 -33.25
CA PRO A 338 15.93 18.94 -32.68
C PRO A 338 16.24 20.07 -33.67
N ALA A 339 16.80 19.80 -34.86
CA ALA A 339 16.95 20.81 -35.90
C ALA A 339 15.64 20.99 -36.69
N GLU A 340 15.02 19.90 -37.15
CA GLU A 340 13.66 19.90 -37.74
C GLU A 340 12.64 20.59 -36.82
N LEU A 341 12.62 20.26 -35.53
CA LEU A 341 11.68 20.87 -34.56
C LEU A 341 11.87 22.39 -34.46
N ARG A 342 13.11 22.89 -34.42
CA ARG A 342 13.38 24.35 -34.41
C ARG A 342 12.90 25.03 -35.68
N GLU A 343 13.08 24.40 -36.84
CA GLU A 343 12.62 24.92 -38.14
C GLU A 343 11.08 24.94 -38.23
N LEU A 344 10.41 23.86 -37.85
CA LEU A 344 8.95 23.77 -37.81
C LEU A 344 8.35 24.80 -36.85
N TRP A 345 8.94 24.97 -35.66
CA TRP A 345 8.46 25.91 -34.64
C TRP A 345 8.74 27.38 -34.95
N ALA A 346 9.83 27.70 -35.66
CA ALA A 346 10.11 29.06 -36.12
C ALA A 346 8.98 29.59 -37.02
N ARG A 347 8.63 28.82 -38.07
CA ARG A 347 7.59 29.17 -39.04
C ARG A 347 6.15 28.79 -38.62
N HIS A 348 5.96 28.22 -37.43
CA HIS A 348 4.70 27.63 -36.96
C HIS A 348 3.51 28.60 -36.98
N ALA A 349 3.75 29.90 -36.78
CA ALA A 349 2.69 30.91 -36.85
C ALA A 349 2.24 31.25 -38.28
N CYS A 350 3.04 30.90 -39.28
CA CYS A 350 2.85 31.22 -40.70
C CYS A 350 2.32 29.99 -41.47
N ALA A 351 2.70 28.78 -41.05
CA ALA A 351 2.34 27.52 -41.67
C ALA A 351 0.95 27.00 -41.23
N PRO A 352 0.22 26.26 -42.09
CA PRO A 352 -1.11 25.73 -41.79
C PRO A 352 -1.09 24.55 -40.79
N VAL A 353 -2.07 24.51 -39.89
CA VAL A 353 -2.30 23.41 -38.93
C VAL A 353 -3.02 22.26 -39.63
N ARG A 354 -2.30 21.18 -39.96
CA ARG A 354 -2.81 19.95 -40.60
C ARG A 354 -3.32 18.94 -39.56
N PHE A 355 -4.20 19.40 -38.65
CA PHE A 355 -4.64 18.61 -37.49
C PHE A 355 -5.34 17.30 -37.87
N GLU A 356 -6.17 17.26 -38.92
CA GLU A 356 -6.76 16.01 -39.41
C GLU A 356 -5.68 14.98 -39.78
N GLU A 357 -4.66 15.43 -40.52
CA GLU A 357 -3.59 14.57 -41.02
C GLU A 357 -2.69 14.10 -39.85
N ALA A 358 -2.44 14.97 -38.87
CA ALA A 358 -1.72 14.62 -37.63
C ALA A 358 -2.49 13.60 -36.76
N VAL A 359 -3.82 13.71 -36.65
CA VAL A 359 -4.66 12.74 -35.94
C VAL A 359 -4.65 11.38 -36.64
N ARG A 360 -4.75 11.35 -37.98
CA ARG A 360 -4.59 10.12 -38.78
C ARG A 360 -3.20 9.50 -38.59
N SER A 361 -2.16 10.34 -38.53
CA SER A 361 -0.76 9.95 -38.29
C SER A 361 -0.59 9.31 -36.91
N ALA A 362 -1.12 9.91 -35.84
CA ALA A 362 -1.10 9.33 -34.49
C ALA A 362 -1.81 7.96 -34.44
N TYR A 363 -2.99 7.84 -35.10
CA TYR A 363 -3.71 6.57 -35.21
C TYR A 363 -2.91 5.50 -35.98
N ALA A 364 -2.23 5.87 -37.07
CA ALA A 364 -1.37 4.98 -37.84
C ALA A 364 -0.17 4.45 -37.02
N HIS A 365 0.38 5.26 -36.11
CA HIS A 365 1.44 4.88 -35.17
C HIS A 365 0.91 4.15 -33.90
N GLY A 366 -0.34 3.69 -33.94
CA GLY A 366 -0.94 2.80 -32.95
C GLY A 366 -1.78 3.47 -31.87
N ALA A 367 -1.92 4.80 -31.85
CA ALA A 367 -2.82 5.45 -30.89
C ALA A 367 -4.27 4.99 -31.08
N ARG A 368 -4.95 4.66 -29.98
CA ARG A 368 -6.38 4.27 -29.98
C ARG A 368 -7.18 5.03 -28.94
N VAL A 369 -6.56 5.38 -27.81
CA VAL A 369 -7.14 6.29 -26.82
C VAL A 369 -6.62 7.70 -27.09
N PHE A 370 -7.51 8.67 -27.30
CA PHE A 370 -7.13 10.09 -27.42
C PHE A 370 -7.65 10.84 -26.19
N LEU A 371 -6.72 11.34 -25.38
CA LEU A 371 -6.99 12.10 -24.15
C LEU A 371 -6.74 13.59 -24.40
N GLN A 372 -7.79 14.41 -24.41
CA GLN A 372 -7.63 15.86 -24.48
C GLN A 372 -7.23 16.43 -23.12
N VAL A 373 -6.09 17.12 -23.07
CA VAL A 373 -5.57 17.75 -21.85
C VAL A 373 -6.10 19.18 -21.75
N THR A 374 -7.05 19.38 -20.84
CA THR A 374 -7.81 20.62 -20.57
C THR A 374 -8.56 21.22 -21.78
N GLY A 375 -9.30 22.31 -21.57
CA GLY A 375 -10.02 23.06 -22.60
C GLY A 375 -11.36 22.44 -23.05
N ASN A 376 -12.13 23.20 -23.83
CA ASN A 376 -13.45 22.76 -24.29
C ASN A 376 -13.39 21.50 -25.22
N ARG A 377 -14.45 20.69 -25.23
CA ARG A 377 -14.48 19.38 -25.95
C ARG A 377 -14.58 19.47 -27.48
N SER A 378 -14.36 20.64 -28.11
CA SER A 378 -14.45 20.79 -29.57
C SER A 378 -13.35 20.03 -30.31
N LEU A 379 -12.14 19.94 -29.75
CA LEU A 379 -11.03 19.26 -30.43
C LEU A 379 -11.23 17.73 -30.47
N LEU A 380 -11.76 17.11 -29.41
CA LEU A 380 -12.24 15.72 -29.46
C LEU A 380 -13.34 15.50 -30.51
N ALA A 381 -14.21 16.48 -30.76
CA ALA A 381 -15.19 16.39 -31.84
C ALA A 381 -14.54 16.42 -33.23
N SER A 382 -13.44 17.16 -33.40
CA SER A 382 -12.59 17.08 -34.60
C SER A 382 -11.91 15.71 -34.72
N VAL A 383 -11.28 15.19 -33.66
CA VAL A 383 -10.66 13.84 -33.65
C VAL A 383 -11.68 12.77 -34.08
N ARG A 384 -12.89 12.78 -33.51
CA ARG A 384 -13.98 11.85 -33.87
C ARG A 384 -14.35 11.92 -35.36
N ARG A 385 -14.30 13.11 -35.96
CA ARG A 385 -14.64 13.31 -37.39
C ARG A 385 -13.49 12.93 -38.32
N SER A 386 -12.24 13.16 -37.89
CA SER A 386 -11.02 12.78 -38.62
C SER A 386 -10.80 11.27 -38.67
N LEU A 387 -11.25 10.55 -37.64
CA LEU A 387 -11.20 9.08 -37.56
C LEU A 387 -12.57 8.42 -37.80
N ALA A 388 -13.53 9.11 -38.41
CA ALA A 388 -14.84 8.53 -38.74
C ALA A 388 -14.69 7.23 -39.55
N GLY A 389 -15.31 6.14 -39.07
CA GLY A 389 -15.16 4.78 -39.59
C GLY A 389 -14.33 3.85 -38.69
N HIS A 390 -13.50 4.38 -37.78
CA HIS A 390 -12.66 3.59 -36.88
C HIS A 390 -13.36 3.38 -35.53
N GLY A 391 -14.02 2.22 -35.37
CA GLY A 391 -14.82 1.87 -34.19
C GLY A 391 -14.02 1.46 -32.95
N ASP A 392 -12.70 1.29 -33.08
CA ASP A 392 -11.75 0.97 -32.02
C ASP A 392 -11.27 2.21 -31.24
N VAL A 393 -11.45 3.41 -31.79
CA VAL A 393 -11.05 4.68 -31.17
C VAL A 393 -11.85 4.97 -29.88
N ARG A 394 -11.15 5.44 -28.84
CA ARG A 394 -11.74 5.91 -27.56
C ARG A 394 -11.32 7.34 -27.29
N LEU A 395 -12.25 8.16 -26.78
CA LEU A 395 -12.06 9.60 -26.57
C LEU A 395 -12.35 9.97 -25.11
N ALA A 396 -11.40 10.66 -24.47
CA ALA A 396 -11.54 11.20 -23.13
C ALA A 396 -11.03 12.65 -23.09
N GLY A 397 -11.49 13.46 -22.13
CA GLY A 397 -11.01 14.83 -21.97
C GLY A 397 -11.12 15.26 -20.52
N THR A 398 -10.06 15.87 -19.99
CA THR A 398 -9.91 16.12 -18.54
C THR A 398 -10.69 17.31 -17.99
N ASP A 399 -11.53 17.95 -18.81
CA ASP A 399 -12.23 19.21 -18.49
C ASP A 399 -13.77 19.06 -18.60
N GLY A 400 -14.46 19.85 -17.79
CA GLY A 400 -15.91 19.83 -17.58
C GLY A 400 -16.56 21.23 -17.72
N PRO A 401 -17.87 21.35 -17.47
CA PRO A 401 -18.54 22.64 -17.36
C PRO A 401 -18.18 23.29 -16.01
N ALA A 402 -17.16 24.15 -15.98
CA ALA A 402 -16.72 24.80 -14.74
C ALA A 402 -17.79 25.76 -14.17
N PRO A 403 -18.00 25.83 -12.84
CA PRO A 403 -17.36 24.99 -11.81
C PRO A 403 -17.90 23.56 -11.84
N ASP A 404 -17.00 22.56 -11.80
CA ASP A 404 -17.34 21.14 -11.97
C ASP A 404 -16.93 20.26 -10.78
N SER A 405 -16.37 20.85 -9.71
CA SER A 405 -15.81 20.14 -8.55
C SER A 405 -14.68 19.17 -8.91
N GLY A 406 -14.01 19.36 -10.04
CA GLY A 406 -12.99 18.46 -10.59
C GLY A 406 -13.55 17.19 -11.25
N ARG A 407 -14.87 17.09 -11.43
CA ARG A 407 -15.54 15.87 -11.92
C ARG A 407 -15.08 15.46 -13.33
N GLY A 408 -14.78 16.40 -14.23
CA GLY A 408 -14.28 16.12 -15.57
C GLY A 408 -12.94 15.41 -15.59
N PHE A 409 -12.03 15.78 -14.67
CA PHE A 409 -10.73 15.11 -14.51
C PHE A 409 -10.91 13.68 -13.99
N LEU A 410 -11.76 13.51 -12.96
CA LEU A 410 -12.08 12.20 -12.39
C LEU A 410 -12.80 11.29 -13.40
N GLN A 411 -13.66 11.83 -14.26
CA GLN A 411 -14.32 11.10 -15.34
C GLN A 411 -13.32 10.62 -16.40
N ALA A 412 -12.33 11.43 -16.75
CA ALA A 412 -11.27 11.01 -17.66
C ALA A 412 -10.46 9.83 -17.08
N LEU A 413 -10.04 9.92 -15.82
CA LEU A 413 -9.36 8.82 -15.13
C LEU A 413 -10.24 7.56 -15.03
N ALA A 414 -11.52 7.71 -14.70
CA ALA A 414 -12.47 6.60 -14.62
C ALA A 414 -12.62 5.85 -15.96
N HIS A 415 -12.73 6.59 -17.07
CA HIS A 415 -12.79 6.01 -18.41
C HIS A 415 -11.47 5.30 -18.78
N LEU A 416 -10.31 5.91 -18.49
CA LEU A 416 -8.99 5.30 -18.75
C LEU A 416 -8.78 4.00 -17.95
N ALA A 417 -9.20 3.95 -16.69
CA ALA A 417 -9.05 2.78 -15.82
C ALA A 417 -9.83 1.56 -16.34
N VAL A 418 -11.05 1.74 -16.86
CA VAL A 418 -11.83 0.63 -17.44
C VAL A 418 -11.28 0.18 -18.80
N LEU A 419 -10.66 1.08 -19.58
CA LEU A 419 -10.00 0.74 -20.85
C LEU A 419 -8.68 -0.02 -20.68
N GLY A 420 -8.07 -0.03 -19.49
CA GLY A 420 -6.85 -0.79 -19.21
C GLY A 420 -5.60 0.04 -18.89
N ALA A 421 -5.72 1.37 -18.77
CA ALA A 421 -4.59 2.22 -18.38
C ALA A 421 -4.23 2.07 -16.88
N PRO A 422 -2.95 2.26 -16.50
CA PRO A 422 -2.48 2.15 -15.10
C PRO A 422 -2.84 3.40 -14.28
N VAL A 423 -4.13 3.57 -13.99
CA VAL A 423 -4.65 4.71 -13.22
C VAL A 423 -4.55 4.44 -11.71
N ASP A 424 -3.73 5.23 -11.00
CA ASP A 424 -3.73 5.29 -9.54
C ASP A 424 -4.50 6.52 -9.03
N PRO A 425 -5.75 6.36 -8.54
CA PRO A 425 -6.53 7.47 -8.02
C PRO A 425 -6.07 7.92 -6.61
N ARG A 426 -5.21 7.15 -5.92
CA ARG A 426 -4.74 7.44 -4.56
C ARG A 426 -3.86 8.68 -4.51
N ALA A 427 -3.22 9.03 -5.64
CA ALA A 427 -2.44 10.26 -5.80
C ALA A 427 -3.28 11.54 -5.59
N LEU A 428 -4.59 11.49 -5.87
CA LEU A 428 -5.52 12.61 -5.67
C LEU A 428 -6.06 12.71 -4.23
N ILE A 429 -5.77 11.72 -3.38
CA ILE A 429 -6.28 11.64 -2.01
C ILE A 429 -5.22 12.23 -1.08
N PRO A 430 -5.54 13.25 -0.26
CA PRO A 430 -4.63 13.81 0.73
C PRO A 430 -4.15 12.75 1.72
N GLN A 431 -2.92 12.88 2.23
CA GLN A 431 -2.27 11.81 3.01
C GLN A 431 -3.06 11.44 4.28
N GLN A 432 -3.68 12.41 4.94
CA GLN A 432 -4.53 12.19 6.12
C GLN A 432 -5.83 11.39 5.81
N ASP A 433 -6.29 11.40 4.55
CA ASP A 433 -7.51 10.70 4.12
C ASP A 433 -7.22 9.27 3.58
N ARG A 434 -5.94 8.86 3.54
CA ARG A 434 -5.49 7.55 3.02
C ARG A 434 -5.65 6.43 4.05
N ARG A 435 -6.90 6.15 4.43
CA ARG A 435 -7.26 5.00 5.29
C ARG A 435 -7.69 3.79 4.45
N LEU A 436 -7.17 2.62 4.80
CA LEU A 436 -7.63 1.33 4.26
C LEU A 436 -8.91 0.86 4.97
N LEU A 437 -9.83 0.26 4.22
CA LEU A 437 -11.12 -0.25 4.68
C LEU A 437 -11.30 -1.72 4.32
N ASP A 438 -12.05 -2.45 5.14
CA ASP A 438 -12.34 -3.88 4.93
C ASP A 438 -13.56 -4.09 4.01
N LEU A 439 -13.47 -3.57 2.78
CA LEU A 439 -14.55 -3.64 1.79
C LEU A 439 -14.75 -5.06 1.23
N PRO A 440 -15.96 -5.42 0.75
CA PRO A 440 -16.21 -6.63 -0.04
C PRO A 440 -15.15 -6.90 -1.12
N VAL A 441 -14.90 -8.15 -1.43
CA VAL A 441 -13.83 -8.58 -2.35
C VAL A 441 -14.42 -9.23 -3.60
N ALA A 442 -13.78 -9.03 -4.75
CA ALA A 442 -14.22 -9.62 -6.00
C ALA A 442 -14.19 -11.15 -5.92
N ARG A 443 -15.35 -11.81 -6.05
CA ARG A 443 -15.41 -13.27 -6.15
C ARG A 443 -14.68 -13.76 -7.41
N LEU A 444 -14.01 -14.90 -7.29
CA LEU A 444 -13.42 -15.63 -8.41
C LEU A 444 -14.50 -16.47 -9.12
N ASP A 445 -14.29 -16.75 -10.42
CA ASP A 445 -15.14 -17.71 -11.12
C ASP A 445 -14.77 -19.14 -10.70
N THR A 446 -15.78 -19.99 -10.52
CA THR A 446 -15.59 -21.33 -9.92
C THR A 446 -16.38 -22.38 -10.67
N GLN A 447 -15.72 -23.50 -10.97
CA GLN A 447 -16.30 -24.66 -11.62
C GLN A 447 -15.80 -25.95 -10.96
N SER A 448 -16.63 -27.00 -10.97
CA SER A 448 -16.40 -28.19 -10.15
C SER A 448 -15.51 -29.21 -10.88
N TYR A 449 -14.20 -29.13 -10.63
CA TYR A 449 -13.23 -30.10 -11.15
C TYR A 449 -13.14 -31.34 -10.24
N TRP A 450 -13.53 -32.51 -10.75
CA TRP A 450 -13.44 -33.78 -10.04
C TRP A 450 -12.74 -34.84 -10.89
N ILE A 451 -11.67 -35.43 -10.35
CA ILE A 451 -11.06 -36.63 -10.95
C ILE A 451 -11.91 -37.84 -10.55
N ARG A 452 -12.67 -38.40 -11.50
CA ARG A 452 -13.33 -39.70 -11.31
C ARG A 452 -12.27 -40.79 -11.22
N GLN A 453 -11.97 -41.24 -10.00
CA GLN A 453 -11.16 -42.45 -9.80
C GLN A 453 -11.85 -43.64 -10.51
N PRO A 454 -11.11 -44.46 -11.28
CA PRO A 454 -11.66 -45.70 -11.80
C PRO A 454 -12.01 -46.62 -10.63
N ARG A 455 -13.21 -47.21 -10.63
CA ARG A 455 -13.64 -48.13 -9.58
C ARG A 455 -12.66 -49.29 -9.48
N ARG A 456 -11.96 -49.38 -8.35
CA ARG A 456 -11.09 -50.52 -8.00
C ARG A 456 -11.93 -51.80 -8.07
N PRO A 457 -11.52 -52.86 -8.80
CA PRO A 457 -12.23 -54.13 -8.82
C PRO A 457 -12.38 -54.66 -7.39
N ALA A 458 -13.57 -55.13 -7.03
CA ALA A 458 -13.83 -55.64 -5.69
C ALA A 458 -13.07 -56.97 -5.50
N THR A 459 -12.21 -57.04 -4.49
CA THR A 459 -11.53 -58.27 -4.08
C THR A 459 -12.60 -59.29 -3.65
N PRO A 460 -12.59 -60.54 -4.17
CA PRO A 460 -13.54 -61.56 -3.72
C PRO A 460 -13.35 -61.85 -2.23
N VAL A 461 -14.40 -61.60 -1.44
CA VAL A 461 -14.45 -62.00 -0.03
C VAL A 461 -14.81 -63.48 0.02
N ASN A 462 -13.88 -64.33 0.46
CA ASN A 462 -14.18 -65.74 0.71
C ASN A 462 -15.22 -65.86 1.84
N PRO A 463 -16.31 -66.63 1.66
CA PRO A 463 -17.35 -66.73 2.67
C PRO A 463 -16.86 -67.52 3.90
N VAL A 464 -16.99 -66.91 5.07
CA VAL A 464 -16.89 -67.60 6.36
C VAL A 464 -18.12 -68.50 6.51
N ASN A 465 -17.93 -69.73 7.00
CA ASN A 465 -19.02 -70.61 7.42
C ASN A 465 -18.73 -71.20 8.82
N PRO A 466 -19.75 -71.53 9.63
CA PRO A 466 -19.68 -71.25 11.06
C PRO A 466 -19.97 -72.43 11.99
N VAL A 467 -19.47 -72.35 13.23
CA VAL A 467 -20.07 -73.01 14.39
C VAL A 467 -20.08 -72.04 15.58
N ASN A 468 -21.27 -71.89 16.17
CA ASN A 468 -21.60 -71.24 17.45
C ASN A 468 -22.21 -72.38 18.34
N PRO A 469 -22.49 -72.25 19.66
CA PRO A 469 -22.55 -71.03 20.48
C PRO A 469 -22.07 -71.17 21.97
N VAL A 470 -22.47 -70.18 22.80
CA VAL A 470 -22.65 -70.19 24.28
C VAL A 470 -21.44 -69.90 25.21
N ASN A 471 -21.30 -68.63 25.61
CA ASN A 471 -21.40 -68.07 26.98
C ASN A 471 -21.29 -68.99 28.24
N PRO A 472 -21.03 -68.43 29.46
CA PRO A 472 -20.27 -67.21 29.82
C PRO A 472 -19.42 -67.36 31.13
N VAL A 473 -19.00 -66.23 31.72
CA VAL A 473 -18.74 -65.99 33.17
C VAL A 473 -17.40 -66.47 33.79
N ASN A 474 -16.84 -65.60 34.65
CA ASN A 474 -15.76 -65.80 35.65
C ASN A 474 -14.34 -66.15 35.16
N ASN A 475 -13.25 -65.83 35.88
CA ASN A 475 -12.95 -64.77 36.88
C ASN A 475 -11.39 -64.69 37.03
N GLU A 476 -10.89 -63.83 37.93
CA GLU A 476 -9.55 -63.90 38.56
C GLU A 476 -8.30 -63.51 37.74
N ALA A 477 -7.65 -62.44 38.20
CA ALA A 477 -6.18 -62.29 38.25
C ALA A 477 -5.71 -62.85 39.65
N PRO A 478 -4.39 -63.05 39.98
CA PRO A 478 -3.27 -62.20 39.56
C PRO A 478 -1.82 -62.83 39.54
N THR A 479 -0.82 -61.94 39.48
CA THR A 479 0.57 -62.01 40.03
C THR A 479 1.69 -62.88 39.40
N ALA A 480 2.73 -62.15 38.95
CA ALA A 480 4.19 -62.32 39.20
C ALA A 480 4.99 -63.51 38.61
N GLY A 481 6.29 -63.30 38.32
CA GLY A 481 7.20 -64.36 37.81
C GLY A 481 8.69 -64.03 37.62
N VAL A 482 9.04 -62.81 37.16
CA VAL A 482 10.44 -62.30 37.02
C VAL A 482 11.29 -63.04 35.92
N PRO A 483 12.65 -62.96 35.76
CA PRO A 483 13.23 -62.49 34.48
C PRO A 483 14.23 -63.44 33.78
N LEU A 484 14.79 -63.03 32.63
CA LEU A 484 16.21 -63.24 32.28
C LEU A 484 16.70 -62.33 31.13
N ARG A 485 18.03 -62.30 30.87
CA ARG A 485 18.75 -61.40 29.94
C ARG A 485 19.78 -62.23 29.08
N PRO A 486 20.80 -61.69 28.35
CA PRO A 486 20.88 -61.81 26.88
C PRO A 486 22.09 -62.61 26.30
N ALA A 487 22.19 -62.63 24.95
CA ALA A 487 23.33 -63.08 24.09
C ALA A 487 23.46 -64.63 23.90
N PRO A 488 24.19 -65.22 22.89
CA PRO A 488 25.45 -64.72 22.25
C PRO A 488 25.82 -65.05 20.75
N PHE A 489 26.88 -64.37 20.26
CA PHE A 489 27.94 -64.69 19.23
C PHE A 489 27.69 -65.12 17.73
N GLY A 490 28.70 -64.82 16.87
CA GLY A 490 28.90 -65.22 15.43
C GLY A 490 29.93 -66.39 15.24
N PRO A 491 30.59 -66.68 14.06
CA PRO A 491 31.47 -65.76 13.25
C PRO A 491 31.74 -66.10 11.72
N CYS A 492 32.68 -65.36 11.04
CA CYS A 492 33.60 -65.63 9.87
C CYS A 492 33.19 -66.44 8.58
N GLY A 493 33.83 -66.33 7.37
CA GLY A 493 34.85 -65.40 6.80
C GLY A 493 35.71 -65.92 5.58
N ALA A 494 36.18 -65.01 4.68
CA ALA A 494 37.28 -65.14 3.65
C ALA A 494 37.05 -66.00 2.34
N PRO A 495 37.92 -66.03 1.26
CA PRO A 495 39.28 -65.43 1.07
C PRO A 495 39.74 -64.88 -0.35
N ARG A 496 40.78 -64.01 -0.35
CA ARG A 496 41.96 -63.87 -1.30
C ARG A 496 41.77 -63.45 -2.80
N THR A 497 42.75 -62.85 -3.54
CA THR A 497 44.24 -62.57 -3.43
C THR A 497 44.61 -61.33 -4.33
N GLU A 498 45.84 -60.79 -4.62
CA GLU A 498 47.30 -61.01 -4.33
C GLU A 498 48.11 -59.65 -4.28
N GLN A 499 49.28 -59.49 -4.95
CA GLN A 499 50.27 -58.38 -4.85
C GLN A 499 51.23 -58.30 -6.11
N PRO A 500 52.25 -57.37 -6.27
CA PRO A 500 53.48 -57.24 -5.43
C PRO A 500 54.24 -55.86 -5.32
N ALA A 501 55.14 -55.75 -4.30
CA ALA A 501 56.44 -55.00 -4.21
C ALA A 501 56.57 -53.47 -4.52
N THR A 502 57.43 -52.62 -3.90
CA THR A 502 58.32 -52.56 -2.69
C THR A 502 58.80 -51.08 -2.52
N GLY A 503 59.18 -50.50 -1.36
CA GLY A 503 59.17 -50.91 0.06
C GLY A 503 60.10 -50.04 0.96
N ARG A 504 60.03 -50.18 2.31
CA ARG A 504 60.92 -49.63 3.40
C ARG A 504 60.86 -48.09 3.69
N THR A 505 61.13 -47.49 4.88
CA THR A 505 61.36 -47.84 6.34
C THR A 505 61.50 -46.51 7.14
N THR A 506 61.34 -46.29 8.47
CA THR A 506 60.81 -47.00 9.68
C THR A 506 60.79 -46.08 10.94
N ALA A 507 59.83 -46.30 11.86
CA ALA A 507 59.90 -46.14 13.34
C ALA A 507 59.91 -44.75 14.06
N GLY A 508 59.45 -44.74 15.32
CA GLY A 508 59.38 -43.60 16.29
C GLY A 508 58.13 -42.72 16.12
N GLU A 509 57.19 -42.49 17.04
CA GLU A 509 56.99 -42.73 18.50
C GLU A 509 57.40 -41.58 19.48
N THR A 510 56.48 -41.23 20.38
CA THR A 510 56.56 -40.35 21.60
C THR A 510 56.80 -38.83 21.52
N THR A 511 56.01 -38.08 22.33
CA THR A 511 56.23 -36.71 22.88
C THR A 511 56.36 -35.52 21.89
N GLY A 512 56.07 -34.26 22.26
CA GLY A 512 55.60 -33.71 23.54
C GLY A 512 55.36 -32.18 23.49
N GLU A 513 55.34 -31.56 24.68
CA GLU A 513 55.38 -30.11 25.01
C GLU A 513 56.48 -29.31 24.28
N ALA A 514 56.51 -27.96 24.23
CA ALA A 514 55.56 -26.86 24.46
C ALA A 514 56.26 -25.53 24.08
N THR A 515 55.59 -24.37 24.22
CA THR A 515 56.14 -22.99 24.06
C THR A 515 56.68 -22.63 22.65
N GLY A 516 56.82 -21.36 22.24
CA GLY A 516 56.44 -20.07 22.84
C GLY A 516 57.13 -18.90 22.11
N GLU A 517 56.71 -17.66 22.39
CA GLU A 517 57.49 -16.39 22.23
C GLU A 517 57.96 -15.98 20.80
N THR A 518 57.57 -14.80 20.27
CA THR A 518 58.28 -13.49 20.28
C THR A 518 59.76 -13.56 19.84
N THR A 519 60.32 -12.66 19.02
CA THR A 519 59.95 -11.32 18.48
C THR A 519 60.67 -11.18 17.11
N GLY A 520 60.45 -10.24 16.17
CA GLY A 520 60.18 -8.80 16.27
C GLY A 520 61.42 -8.00 15.82
N GLN A 521 61.30 -7.19 14.74
CA GLN A 521 62.25 -6.14 14.29
C GLN A 521 63.61 -6.64 13.69
N THR A 522 64.36 -5.95 12.81
CA THR A 522 64.20 -4.62 12.14
C THR A 522 65.06 -4.51 10.85
N ALA A 523 64.68 -3.59 9.94
CA ALA A 523 65.52 -2.88 8.94
C ALA A 523 66.21 -3.69 7.80
N GLY A 524 66.55 -3.10 6.64
CA GLY A 524 66.37 -1.70 6.22
C GLY A 524 66.56 -1.44 4.71
N GLU A 525 66.36 -0.17 4.33
CA GLU A 525 66.49 0.45 2.99
C GLU A 525 67.97 0.63 2.57
N ALA A 526 68.38 0.93 1.32
CA ALA A 526 67.81 0.83 -0.05
C ALA A 526 68.92 1.25 -1.06
N ASP A 527 68.72 1.06 -2.39
CA ASP A 527 69.43 1.88 -3.41
C ASP A 527 68.82 1.75 -4.83
N GLY A 528 69.03 2.76 -5.69
CA GLY A 528 68.95 2.64 -7.17
C GLY A 528 67.66 3.04 -7.94
N GLN A 529 67.71 4.15 -8.68
CA GLN A 529 66.79 4.56 -9.76
C GLN A 529 67.20 3.89 -11.11
N ALA A 530 66.40 3.80 -12.19
CA ALA A 530 65.07 4.32 -12.56
C ALA A 530 64.38 3.28 -13.53
N ASP A 531 63.30 3.51 -14.31
CA ASP A 531 62.48 4.68 -14.68
C ASP A 531 61.07 4.22 -15.18
N GLY A 532 60.22 5.14 -15.66
CA GLY A 532 58.87 4.90 -16.21
C GLY A 532 58.81 4.66 -17.74
N PRO A 533 57.59 4.43 -18.30
CA PRO A 533 56.59 5.50 -18.33
C PRO A 533 55.10 5.14 -18.15
N ALA A 534 54.33 6.18 -17.79
CA ALA A 534 52.96 6.52 -18.22
C ALA A 534 51.75 5.56 -17.99
N THR A 535 50.86 6.03 -17.10
CA THR A 535 49.38 6.09 -17.23
C THR A 535 48.57 4.81 -17.50
N TRP A 536 47.78 4.43 -16.48
CA TRP A 536 46.45 3.83 -16.68
C TRP A 536 45.36 4.79 -16.19
N GLN A 537 44.49 5.24 -17.10
CA GLN A 537 43.20 5.85 -16.79
C GLN A 537 42.14 5.20 -17.70
N ALA A 538 41.44 4.20 -17.17
CA ALA A 538 40.20 3.70 -17.74
C ALA A 538 39.04 4.29 -16.92
N THR A 539 37.97 4.72 -17.57
CA THR A 539 36.84 5.35 -16.88
C THR A 539 35.75 4.33 -16.59
N GLY A 540 35.00 4.53 -15.49
CA GLY A 540 33.93 3.60 -15.08
C GLY A 540 32.80 3.41 -16.12
N GLN A 541 32.76 4.21 -17.19
CA GLN A 541 31.85 4.01 -18.31
C GLN A 541 32.25 2.83 -19.21
N GLU A 542 33.52 2.49 -19.32
CA GLU A 542 34.01 1.41 -20.21
C GLU A 542 33.66 0.03 -19.63
N VAL A 543 33.94 -0.18 -18.34
CA VAL A 543 33.53 -1.40 -17.60
C VAL A 543 32.01 -1.57 -17.59
N LEU A 544 31.25 -0.47 -17.49
CA LEU A 544 29.79 -0.48 -17.60
C LEU A 544 29.32 -0.79 -19.03
N HIS A 545 30.06 -0.36 -20.06
CA HIS A 545 29.75 -0.67 -21.46
C HIS A 545 29.98 -2.15 -21.79
N GLU A 546 31.08 -2.75 -21.31
CA GLU A 546 31.31 -4.19 -21.42
C GLU A 546 30.21 -4.98 -20.70
N ALA A 547 29.90 -4.65 -19.45
CA ALA A 547 28.85 -5.32 -18.68
C ALA A 547 27.46 -5.24 -19.37
N LEU A 548 27.09 -4.07 -19.91
CA LEU A 548 25.84 -3.89 -20.67
C LEU A 548 25.85 -4.60 -22.02
N THR A 549 27.02 -4.80 -22.64
CA THR A 549 27.15 -5.56 -23.88
C THR A 549 26.99 -7.05 -23.61
N LEU A 550 27.64 -7.56 -22.57
CA LEU A 550 27.56 -8.96 -22.14
C LEU A 550 26.12 -9.34 -21.73
N LEU A 551 25.39 -8.43 -21.08
CA LEU A 551 23.96 -8.59 -20.77
C LEU A 551 23.07 -8.62 -22.04
N ARG A 552 23.38 -7.82 -23.08
CA ARG A 552 22.66 -7.88 -24.36
C ARG A 552 22.94 -9.18 -25.12
N GLU A 553 24.16 -9.68 -25.08
CA GLU A 553 24.53 -10.96 -25.70
C GLU A 553 23.85 -12.14 -25.00
N GLN A 554 23.77 -12.14 -23.67
CA GLN A 554 22.98 -13.11 -22.91
C GLN A 554 21.48 -13.02 -23.23
N GLY A 555 20.92 -11.82 -23.34
CA GLY A 555 19.54 -11.62 -23.82
C GLY A 555 19.31 -12.19 -25.22
N ALA A 556 20.21 -11.90 -26.16
CA ALA A 556 20.14 -12.43 -27.53
C ALA A 556 20.38 -13.95 -27.60
N LEU A 557 21.08 -14.55 -26.64
CA LEU A 557 21.22 -16.01 -26.51
C LEU A 557 19.92 -16.63 -25.99
N LEU A 558 19.30 -16.02 -24.96
CA LEU A 558 18.02 -16.46 -24.39
C LEU A 558 16.87 -16.36 -25.40
N THR A 559 16.80 -15.29 -26.21
CA THR A 559 15.81 -15.19 -27.30
C THR A 559 15.98 -16.32 -28.31
N ARG A 560 17.21 -16.61 -28.75
CA ARG A 560 17.48 -17.72 -29.69
C ARG A 560 17.19 -19.10 -29.08
N LEU A 561 17.40 -19.30 -27.78
CA LEU A 561 16.93 -20.50 -27.09
C LEU A 561 15.39 -20.57 -27.04
N SER A 562 14.71 -19.46 -26.78
CA SER A 562 13.24 -19.40 -26.76
C SER A 562 12.64 -19.70 -28.13
N GLU A 563 13.27 -19.22 -29.21
CA GLU A 563 12.87 -19.52 -30.60
C GLU A 563 13.12 -21.00 -30.93
N ALA A 564 14.27 -21.56 -30.53
CA ALA A 564 14.60 -22.97 -30.73
C ALA A 564 13.72 -23.95 -29.91
N LEU A 565 13.22 -23.51 -28.75
CA LEU A 565 12.29 -24.26 -27.89
C LEU A 565 10.81 -24.00 -28.24
N GLY A 566 10.52 -22.99 -29.06
CA GLY A 566 9.16 -22.59 -29.44
C GLY A 566 8.44 -23.56 -30.38
N THR A 567 9.16 -24.49 -31.02
CA THR A 567 8.60 -25.49 -31.92
C THR A 567 8.55 -26.87 -31.29
N HIS A 568 7.50 -27.16 -30.50
CA HIS A 568 6.72 -28.41 -30.56
C HIS A 568 5.63 -28.46 -29.46
N HIS A 569 4.36 -28.41 -29.88
CA HIS A 569 3.27 -29.14 -29.24
C HIS A 569 2.42 -29.80 -30.34
N ALA A 570 1.91 -31.00 -30.07
CA ALA A 570 1.68 -31.99 -31.12
C ALA A 570 0.20 -32.28 -31.43
N THR A 571 -0.09 -32.53 -32.71
CA THR A 571 -1.16 -33.44 -33.12
C THR A 571 -0.63 -34.88 -33.07
N GLY A 572 -1.33 -35.78 -32.39
CA GLY A 572 -0.85 -37.16 -32.14
C GLY A 572 -0.89 -38.09 -33.37
N PRO A 573 -0.10 -39.18 -33.37
CA PRO A 573 -0.04 -40.13 -34.48
C PRO A 573 -1.17 -41.18 -34.41
N ALA A 574 -1.75 -41.49 -35.56
CA ALA A 574 -2.37 -42.78 -35.84
C ALA A 574 -1.49 -43.52 -36.85
N ALA A 575 -1.13 -44.77 -36.58
CA ALA A 575 -0.21 -45.54 -37.42
C ALA A 575 -0.95 -46.53 -38.33
N GLN A 576 -0.60 -46.56 -39.63
CA GLN A 576 -0.63 -47.79 -40.42
C GLN A 576 0.15 -47.73 -41.75
N SER A 577 0.86 -48.83 -42.01
CA SER A 577 1.29 -49.45 -43.27
C SER A 577 1.69 -48.65 -44.52
N GLU A 578 2.91 -48.97 -44.96
CA GLU A 578 3.27 -49.35 -46.34
C GLU A 578 3.27 -48.28 -47.45
N ALA A 579 3.72 -48.70 -48.64
CA ALA A 579 4.55 -47.87 -49.51
C ALA A 579 4.33 -48.10 -51.01
N LEU A 580 4.40 -47.00 -51.77
CA LEU A 580 4.74 -46.91 -53.20
C LEU A 580 3.71 -47.53 -54.21
N PRO A 581 3.78 -47.18 -55.51
CA PRO A 581 3.66 -45.82 -56.06
C PRO A 581 2.69 -45.75 -57.28
N ILE A 582 2.83 -44.69 -58.11
CA ILE A 582 2.40 -44.56 -59.54
C ILE A 582 1.10 -43.75 -59.85
N ALA A 583 1.35 -42.51 -60.30
CA ALA A 583 0.78 -41.77 -61.44
C ALA A 583 -0.74 -41.77 -61.82
N SER A 584 -1.26 -40.54 -61.94
CA SER A 584 -2.07 -40.00 -63.07
C SER A 584 -3.51 -40.49 -63.32
N THR A 585 -4.49 -39.60 -63.13
CA THR A 585 -5.31 -38.97 -64.21
C THR A 585 -6.42 -38.04 -63.64
N ALA A 586 -7.04 -37.24 -64.51
CA ALA A 586 -8.27 -36.44 -64.31
C ALA A 586 -9.33 -36.91 -65.35
N PRO A 587 -10.56 -36.32 -65.55
CA PRO A 587 -11.13 -35.08 -64.99
C PRO A 587 -12.68 -35.04 -64.73
N ALA A 588 -13.18 -33.83 -64.38
CA ALA A 588 -14.44 -33.19 -64.83
C ALA A 588 -15.84 -33.44 -64.17
N ALA A 589 -16.73 -32.44 -64.40
CA ALA A 589 -18.20 -32.36 -64.17
C ALA A 589 -18.71 -32.23 -62.70
N SER A 590 -19.84 -31.54 -62.38
CA SER A 590 -20.64 -30.50 -63.07
C SER A 590 -21.69 -29.86 -62.11
N ALA A 591 -22.32 -28.73 -62.48
CA ALA A 591 -23.41 -28.01 -61.76
C ALA A 591 -24.49 -27.50 -62.77
N PRO A 592 -25.59 -26.78 -62.42
CA PRO A 592 -26.20 -26.43 -61.13
C PRO A 592 -27.54 -27.19 -60.91
N PRO A 593 -28.82 -26.70 -60.91
CA PRO A 593 -29.47 -25.37 -61.05
C PRO A 593 -30.38 -24.97 -59.84
N ALA A 594 -31.34 -24.02 -60.01
CA ALA A 594 -32.37 -23.60 -59.03
C ALA A 594 -33.67 -23.09 -59.72
N PRO A 595 -34.80 -22.92 -58.99
CA PRO A 595 -35.87 -21.96 -59.37
C PRO A 595 -36.43 -21.13 -58.18
N ALA A 596 -37.51 -20.34 -58.38
CA ALA A 596 -37.96 -19.30 -57.42
C ALA A 596 -39.50 -19.05 -57.33
N ALA A 597 -39.89 -18.25 -56.32
CA ALA A 597 -41.03 -17.30 -56.24
C ALA A 597 -42.45 -17.70 -55.70
N SER A 598 -42.95 -16.83 -54.81
CA SER A 598 -44.36 -16.41 -54.56
C SER A 598 -45.37 -17.27 -53.75
N GLY A 599 -46.28 -16.61 -53.01
CA GLY A 599 -47.51 -17.20 -52.42
C GLY A 599 -48.09 -16.49 -51.17
N ILE A 600 -49.40 -16.19 -51.14
CA ILE A 600 -50.20 -15.72 -49.97
C ILE A 600 -51.63 -16.32 -50.05
N PRO A 601 -52.22 -16.83 -48.94
CA PRO A 601 -53.68 -16.99 -48.79
C PRO A 601 -54.25 -16.48 -47.43
N ALA A 602 -55.56 -16.69 -47.16
CA ALA A 602 -56.36 -15.97 -46.14
C ALA A 602 -57.24 -16.85 -45.19
N VAL A 603 -58.17 -16.21 -44.45
CA VAL A 603 -59.01 -16.70 -43.32
C VAL A 603 -60.24 -17.55 -43.73
N PRO A 604 -60.85 -18.36 -42.82
CA PRO A 604 -62.21 -18.02 -42.28
C PRO A 604 -62.50 -18.48 -40.81
N ALA A 605 -63.75 -18.35 -40.31
CA ALA A 605 -64.18 -18.58 -38.90
C ALA A 605 -65.68 -19.03 -38.74
N VAL A 606 -66.14 -19.47 -37.53
CA VAL A 606 -67.57 -19.61 -37.06
C VAL A 606 -67.64 -20.12 -35.57
N ARG A 607 -68.23 -19.39 -34.57
CA ARG A 607 -69.60 -19.46 -33.92
C ARG A 607 -69.93 -20.72 -33.06
N CYS A 608 -70.77 -20.74 -31.98
CA CYS A 608 -71.54 -19.74 -31.20
C CYS A 608 -72.16 -20.29 -29.85
N ALA A 609 -72.22 -19.45 -28.79
CA ALA A 609 -73.34 -19.23 -27.79
C ALA A 609 -73.99 -20.40 -26.99
N PRO A 610 -75.02 -20.17 -26.11
CA PRO A 610 -75.35 -19.06 -25.16
C PRO A 610 -75.24 -19.60 -23.68
N PRO A 611 -76.05 -19.27 -22.64
CA PRO A 611 -76.87 -18.10 -22.20
C PRO A 611 -76.34 -17.53 -20.83
N ALA A 612 -77.05 -16.96 -19.82
CA ALA A 612 -78.44 -16.53 -19.52
C ALA A 612 -78.51 -15.42 -18.43
N ASP A 613 -79.43 -14.47 -18.61
CA ASP A 613 -80.47 -13.84 -17.74
C ASP A 613 -80.29 -13.28 -16.28
N ASP A 614 -81.07 -12.20 -16.07
CA ASP A 614 -81.63 -11.55 -14.85
C ASP A 614 -80.88 -10.49 -13.99
N ASP A 615 -81.70 -9.50 -13.54
CA ASP A 615 -81.51 -8.22 -12.81
C ASP A 615 -82.77 -8.07 -11.88
N PRO A 616 -82.84 -7.39 -10.69
CA PRO A 616 -82.70 -5.91 -10.56
C PRO A 616 -82.38 -5.27 -9.16
N ALA A 617 -82.19 -3.93 -9.15
CA ALA A 617 -82.63 -2.94 -8.11
C ALA A 617 -82.07 -2.98 -6.65
N ALA A 618 -82.15 -1.93 -5.79
CA ALA A 618 -82.15 -0.45 -5.96
C ALA A 618 -82.08 0.28 -4.58
N ALA A 619 -81.40 1.45 -4.49
CA ALA A 619 -81.50 2.52 -3.44
C ALA A 619 -80.54 3.68 -3.80
N SER A 620 -81.00 4.87 -4.26
CA SER A 620 -81.40 6.09 -3.50
C SER A 620 -80.24 6.81 -2.75
N ALA A 621 -80.03 8.14 -2.82
CA ALA A 621 -80.90 9.23 -3.32
C ALA A 621 -80.13 10.48 -3.86
N ASP A 622 -80.92 11.43 -4.37
CA ASP A 622 -80.74 12.85 -4.78
C ASP A 622 -79.49 13.65 -4.33
N ALA A 623 -78.88 14.53 -5.16
CA ALA A 623 -79.30 15.88 -5.61
C ALA A 623 -79.22 16.96 -4.49
N ASP A 624 -78.95 18.26 -4.73
CA ASP A 624 -79.09 19.09 -5.94
C ASP A 624 -78.00 20.24 -6.02
N ARG A 625 -78.16 21.18 -6.95
CA ARG A 625 -77.36 22.40 -7.25
C ARG A 625 -78.22 23.68 -6.99
N PRO A 626 -77.79 24.95 -7.23
CA PRO A 626 -76.46 25.55 -7.44
C PRO A 626 -76.24 26.92 -6.69
N ALA A 627 -75.18 27.66 -7.07
CA ALA A 627 -75.13 29.14 -7.23
C ALA A 627 -74.82 30.14 -6.07
N ALA A 628 -73.56 30.62 -6.07
CA ALA A 628 -73.13 32.03 -6.17
C ALA A 628 -73.43 33.12 -5.08
N ARG A 629 -72.32 33.66 -4.54
CA ARG A 629 -72.03 35.07 -4.13
C ARG A 629 -72.95 35.79 -3.13
N ASN A 630 -72.38 36.19 -1.97
CA ASN A 630 -71.91 37.58 -1.77
C ASN A 630 -71.03 37.76 -0.51
N ILE A 631 -70.48 38.97 -0.35
CA ILE A 631 -69.56 39.44 0.71
C ILE A 631 -70.34 40.29 1.75
N THR A 632 -69.91 40.37 3.03
CA THR A 632 -69.58 41.62 3.81
C THR A 632 -69.18 41.26 5.26
N ASP A 633 -68.52 42.20 5.94
CA ASP A 633 -67.57 42.07 7.06
C ASP A 633 -68.07 41.83 8.50
N ILE A 634 -67.18 41.17 9.27
CA ILE A 634 -66.61 41.55 10.59
C ILE A 634 -67.48 42.40 11.55
N THR A 635 -67.78 41.84 12.74
CA THR A 635 -67.56 42.57 14.02
C THR A 635 -67.57 41.73 15.33
N GLN A 636 -67.88 40.42 15.33
CA GLN A 636 -68.07 39.64 16.58
C GLN A 636 -67.14 38.43 16.82
N ILE A 637 -65.93 38.41 16.25
CA ILE A 637 -64.95 37.31 16.49
C ILE A 637 -63.74 37.77 17.35
N ARG A 638 -63.56 39.08 17.56
CA ARG A 638 -62.30 39.62 18.10
C ARG A 638 -62.15 39.67 19.64
N GLU A 639 -63.17 39.27 20.40
CA GLU A 639 -63.12 39.28 21.88
C GLU A 639 -63.23 37.86 22.50
N ALA A 640 -63.73 36.87 21.75
CA ALA A 640 -63.70 35.46 22.16
C ALA A 640 -62.37 34.75 21.78
N ALA A 641 -61.52 35.39 20.98
CA ALA A 641 -60.31 34.77 20.40
C ALA A 641 -59.02 34.98 21.21
N GLU A 642 -59.07 35.70 22.35
CA GLU A 642 -57.89 36.05 23.15
C GLU A 642 -57.92 35.47 24.57
N ALA A 643 -59.10 35.22 25.17
CA ALA A 643 -59.20 34.58 26.48
C ALA A 643 -58.89 33.06 26.45
N THR A 644 -59.48 32.33 25.49
CA THR A 644 -59.25 30.88 25.34
C THR A 644 -57.78 30.56 25.03
N LYS A 645 -57.12 31.42 24.25
CA LYS A 645 -55.72 31.28 23.83
C LYS A 645 -54.67 31.37 24.94
N VAL A 646 -55.04 31.70 26.19
CA VAL A 646 -54.08 31.80 27.30
C VAL A 646 -54.27 30.65 28.30
N SER A 647 -55.50 30.13 28.45
CA SER A 647 -55.75 28.95 29.29
C SER A 647 -55.35 27.66 28.57
N GLU A 648 -55.77 27.47 27.31
CA GLU A 648 -55.36 26.30 26.51
C GLU A 648 -53.84 26.30 26.27
N ALA A 649 -53.21 27.47 26.13
CA ALA A 649 -51.76 27.59 25.89
C ALA A 649 -50.88 27.55 27.15
N THR A 650 -51.44 27.20 28.32
CA THR A 650 -50.62 26.87 29.51
C THR A 650 -50.71 25.36 29.80
N GLU A 651 -51.91 24.79 29.87
CA GLU A 651 -52.07 23.34 30.06
C GLU A 651 -51.56 22.52 28.86
N ALA A 652 -51.71 23.00 27.61
CA ALA A 652 -51.10 22.34 26.44
C ALA A 652 -49.58 22.55 26.34
N THR A 653 -49.01 23.49 27.10
CA THR A 653 -47.56 23.76 27.11
C THR A 653 -46.87 22.90 28.17
N GLU A 654 -47.38 22.81 29.40
CA GLU A 654 -46.86 21.85 30.39
C GLU A 654 -47.06 20.39 29.95
N ALA A 655 -48.20 20.06 29.32
CA ALA A 655 -48.41 18.74 28.72
C ALA A 655 -47.56 18.52 27.45
N GLY A 656 -47.17 19.59 26.76
CA GLY A 656 -46.28 19.57 25.61
C GLY A 656 -44.83 19.28 26.02
N GLU A 657 -44.28 20.08 26.93
CA GLU A 657 -42.92 19.91 27.46
C GLU A 657 -42.72 18.55 28.14
N ALA A 658 -43.73 18.06 28.89
CA ALA A 658 -43.68 16.72 29.49
C ALA A 658 -43.69 15.58 28.43
N ALA A 659 -44.34 15.79 27.28
CA ALA A 659 -44.32 14.84 26.17
C ALA A 659 -43.01 14.90 25.38
N GLU A 660 -42.50 16.11 25.09
CA GLU A 660 -41.21 16.31 24.42
C GLU A 660 -40.04 15.76 25.25
N ALA A 661 -40.08 15.92 26.58
CA ALA A 661 -39.09 15.32 27.47
C ALA A 661 -39.13 13.78 27.47
N ALA A 662 -40.32 13.18 27.36
CA ALA A 662 -40.47 11.72 27.25
C ALA A 662 -39.98 11.19 25.89
N GLU A 663 -40.31 11.86 24.78
CA GLU A 663 -39.86 11.48 23.43
C GLU A 663 -38.34 11.68 23.26
N ALA A 664 -37.78 12.75 23.84
CA ALA A 664 -36.34 12.96 23.93
C ALA A 664 -35.65 11.85 24.74
N ALA A 665 -36.21 11.48 25.90
CA ALA A 665 -35.68 10.39 26.72
C ALA A 665 -35.65 9.05 25.97
N GLU A 666 -36.79 8.64 25.39
CA GLU A 666 -36.89 7.38 24.64
C GLU A 666 -35.95 7.36 23.43
N THR A 667 -35.84 8.48 22.71
CA THR A 667 -34.92 8.63 21.57
C THR A 667 -33.44 8.56 21.99
N VAL A 668 -33.04 9.19 23.10
CA VAL A 668 -31.65 9.11 23.60
C VAL A 668 -31.34 7.68 24.03
N PHE A 669 -32.22 7.02 24.79
CA PHE A 669 -32.02 5.61 25.16
C PHE A 669 -31.97 4.70 23.93
N ALA A 670 -32.78 4.92 22.90
CA ALA A 670 -32.74 4.16 21.66
C ALA A 670 -31.42 4.36 20.89
N HIS A 671 -30.86 5.58 20.84
CA HIS A 671 -29.55 5.82 20.22
C HIS A 671 -28.39 5.25 21.04
N VAL A 672 -28.42 5.38 22.37
CA VAL A 672 -27.39 4.78 23.25
C VAL A 672 -27.40 3.25 23.15
N ALA A 673 -28.58 2.62 23.13
CA ALA A 673 -28.74 1.18 22.89
C ALA A 673 -28.22 0.76 21.52
N ARG A 674 -28.58 1.50 20.46
CA ARG A 674 -28.14 1.21 19.07
C ARG A 674 -26.62 1.27 18.90
N ILE A 675 -25.92 2.14 19.64
CA ILE A 675 -24.47 2.35 19.49
C ILE A 675 -23.66 1.44 20.43
N SER A 676 -24.11 1.23 21.67
CA SER A 676 -23.47 0.29 22.62
C SER A 676 -23.84 -1.19 22.40
N ALA A 677 -24.86 -1.46 21.58
CA ALA A 677 -25.52 -2.76 21.43
C ALA A 677 -26.16 -3.35 22.70
N PHE A 678 -26.28 -2.57 23.80
CA PHE A 678 -27.09 -2.98 24.96
C PHE A 678 -28.61 -2.89 24.65
N PRO A 679 -29.44 -3.83 25.13
CA PRO A 679 -30.89 -3.70 25.06
C PRO A 679 -31.37 -2.46 25.83
N ILE A 680 -32.36 -1.72 25.28
CA ILE A 680 -32.94 -0.53 25.93
C ILE A 680 -33.41 -0.83 27.36
N SER A 681 -33.95 -2.03 27.61
CA SER A 681 -34.41 -2.50 28.92
C SER A 681 -33.30 -2.70 29.97
N HIS A 682 -32.02 -2.63 29.59
CA HIS A 682 -30.86 -2.66 30.49
C HIS A 682 -30.18 -1.30 30.65
N LEU A 683 -30.68 -0.26 29.97
CA LEU A 683 -30.20 1.11 30.12
C LEU A 683 -31.01 1.85 31.19
N HIS A 684 -30.32 2.68 31.97
CA HIS A 684 -30.94 3.60 32.91
C HIS A 684 -30.12 4.88 33.04
N GLY A 685 -30.78 6.02 33.24
CA GLY A 685 -30.18 7.36 33.07
C GLY A 685 -28.83 7.58 33.77
N ARG A 686 -28.65 6.97 34.94
CA ARG A 686 -27.47 7.14 35.81
C ARG A 686 -26.20 6.41 35.35
N GLN A 687 -26.24 5.63 34.26
CA GLN A 687 -25.05 4.99 33.67
C GLN A 687 -24.11 6.01 33.01
N LEU A 688 -22.80 5.79 33.18
CA LEU A 688 -21.73 6.49 32.49
C LEU A 688 -21.49 5.84 31.11
N LEU A 689 -21.49 6.66 30.05
CA LEU A 689 -21.34 6.17 28.69
C LEU A 689 -19.99 5.49 28.45
N THR A 690 -18.89 6.11 28.90
CA THR A 690 -17.53 5.61 28.72
C THR A 690 -17.24 4.34 29.52
N ASP A 691 -17.73 4.27 30.77
CA ASP A 691 -17.23 3.33 31.77
C ASP A 691 -18.18 2.17 32.06
N ASP A 692 -19.49 2.43 32.14
CA ASP A 692 -20.50 1.38 32.38
C ASP A 692 -20.98 0.76 31.06
N LEU A 693 -20.99 1.55 29.97
CA LEU A 693 -21.51 1.17 28.65
C LEU A 693 -20.42 1.05 27.56
N GLY A 694 -19.15 1.32 27.90
CA GLY A 694 -17.98 1.04 27.06
C GLY A 694 -17.82 1.92 25.80
N PHE A 695 -18.43 3.10 25.75
CA PHE A 695 -18.26 4.02 24.61
C PHE A 695 -16.82 4.52 24.52
N ASP A 696 -16.15 4.24 23.40
CA ASP A 696 -14.90 4.91 23.06
C ASP A 696 -15.15 6.33 22.49
N SER A 697 -14.08 7.08 22.23
CA SER A 697 -14.17 8.44 21.68
C SER A 697 -14.93 8.50 20.35
N LEU A 698 -14.80 7.49 19.49
CA LEU A 698 -15.46 7.41 18.18
C LEU A 698 -16.96 7.11 18.32
N MET A 699 -17.33 6.28 19.30
CA MET A 699 -18.74 6.04 19.66
C MET A 699 -19.40 7.27 20.27
N LEU A 700 -18.68 8.04 21.11
CA LEU A 700 -19.16 9.34 21.60
C LEU A 700 -19.37 10.34 20.45
N THR A 701 -18.40 10.47 19.53
CA THR A 701 -18.54 11.36 18.36
C THR A 701 -19.80 11.02 17.54
N ASP A 702 -20.07 9.74 17.24
CA ASP A 702 -21.25 9.37 16.43
C ASP A 702 -22.58 9.38 17.22
N LEU A 703 -22.55 9.18 18.55
CA LEU A 703 -23.71 9.45 19.42
C LEU A 703 -24.05 10.95 19.38
N PHE A 704 -23.08 11.82 19.66
CA PHE A 704 -23.27 13.27 19.66
C PHE A 704 -23.61 13.81 18.27
N ALA A 705 -23.01 13.30 17.20
CA ALA A 705 -23.40 13.65 15.84
C ALA A 705 -24.80 13.13 15.47
N SER A 706 -25.27 12.02 16.05
CA SER A 706 -26.66 11.54 15.87
C SER A 706 -27.65 12.44 16.61
N LEU A 707 -27.44 12.70 17.89
CA LEU A 707 -28.28 13.61 18.68
C LEU A 707 -28.31 15.02 18.07
N LYS A 708 -27.17 15.56 17.64
CA LYS A 708 -27.07 16.87 16.96
C LYS A 708 -27.66 16.89 15.53
N ARG A 709 -27.86 15.74 14.88
CA ARG A 709 -28.65 15.67 13.62
C ARG A 709 -30.15 15.81 13.88
N GLN A 710 -30.62 15.39 15.05
CA GLN A 710 -32.04 15.41 15.44
C GLN A 710 -32.41 16.69 16.19
N TRP A 711 -31.50 17.23 17.01
CA TRP A 711 -31.58 18.54 17.67
C TRP A 711 -30.39 19.43 17.27
N PRO A 712 -30.46 20.18 16.15
CA PRO A 712 -29.31 20.93 15.60
C PRO A 712 -28.72 22.02 16.48
N PHE A 713 -29.44 22.47 17.51
CA PHE A 713 -28.99 23.47 18.47
C PHE A 713 -27.98 22.93 19.51
N LEU A 714 -27.90 21.61 19.70
CA LEU A 714 -27.00 20.99 20.69
C LEU A 714 -25.54 21.36 20.42
N THR A 715 -24.93 22.12 21.35
CA THR A 715 -23.56 22.63 21.20
C THR A 715 -22.62 21.89 22.15
N ILE A 716 -22.14 20.73 21.68
CA ILE A 716 -21.22 19.85 22.41
C ILE A 716 -19.79 20.08 21.89
N ASP A 717 -18.84 20.34 22.79
CA ASP A 717 -17.39 20.26 22.55
C ASP A 717 -16.85 19.02 23.28
N GLU A 718 -16.16 18.15 22.54
CA GLU A 718 -15.63 16.87 23.05
C GLU A 718 -14.59 17.06 24.18
N LYS A 719 -14.05 18.26 24.38
CA LYS A 719 -13.06 18.55 25.44
C LYS A 719 -13.66 19.03 26.76
N THR A 720 -14.97 19.29 26.82
CA THR A 720 -15.60 19.94 27.98
C THR A 720 -16.24 18.94 28.96
N TYR A 721 -16.42 17.68 28.57
CA TYR A 721 -17.25 16.71 29.30
C TYR A 721 -16.48 15.46 29.72
N ASP A 722 -15.90 15.51 30.93
CA ASP A 722 -15.23 14.36 31.56
C ASP A 722 -16.24 13.37 32.15
N ARG A 723 -16.59 12.34 31.35
CA ARG A 723 -17.46 11.17 31.68
C ARG A 723 -18.97 11.50 31.79
N PRO A 724 -19.67 11.70 30.65
CA PRO A 724 -21.09 12.00 30.62
C PRO A 724 -21.99 10.78 30.93
N THR A 725 -23.17 11.05 31.51
CA THR A 725 -24.25 10.07 31.74
C THR A 725 -25.37 10.17 30.71
N VAL A 726 -26.20 9.14 30.62
CA VAL A 726 -27.37 9.13 29.70
C VAL A 726 -28.42 10.17 30.10
N GLU A 727 -28.71 10.30 31.40
CA GLU A 727 -29.66 11.28 31.97
C GLU A 727 -29.22 12.73 31.65
N GLY A 728 -27.93 13.03 31.78
CA GLY A 728 -27.39 14.36 31.48
C GLY A 728 -27.52 14.79 30.02
N LEU A 729 -27.55 13.84 29.07
CA LEU A 729 -27.83 14.14 27.66
C LEU A 729 -29.30 14.42 27.40
N ILE A 730 -30.21 13.77 28.12
CA ILE A 730 -31.66 14.00 28.00
C ILE A 730 -31.99 15.42 28.46
N THR A 731 -31.53 15.82 29.65
CA THR A 731 -31.73 17.19 30.17
C THR A 731 -31.12 18.26 29.25
N MET A 732 -29.94 18.00 28.66
CA MET A 732 -29.32 18.94 27.73
C MET A 732 -30.07 19.09 26.40
N ILE A 733 -30.98 18.16 26.08
CA ILE A 733 -31.87 18.24 24.90
C ILE A 733 -33.18 18.97 25.24
N THR A 734 -33.74 18.76 26.44
CA THR A 734 -34.98 19.42 26.87
C THR A 734 -34.79 20.91 27.16
N ASP A 735 -33.68 21.28 27.79
CA ASP A 735 -33.56 22.61 28.42
C ASP A 735 -33.12 23.71 27.42
N GLY A 736 -32.83 23.35 26.17
CA GLY A 736 -32.95 24.21 24.99
C GLY A 736 -32.04 25.46 24.87
N SER A 737 -31.16 25.75 25.83
CA SER A 737 -30.37 26.99 25.86
C SER A 737 -28.91 26.80 26.30
N ALA A 738 -28.03 27.69 25.83
CA ALA A 738 -26.59 27.58 25.99
C ALA A 738 -26.06 28.29 27.25
N ASP A 739 -26.35 27.74 28.44
CA ASP A 739 -25.53 27.98 29.65
C ASP A 739 -25.79 26.89 30.71
N THR A 740 -24.89 25.90 30.85
CA THR A 740 -25.00 24.81 31.84
C THR A 740 -23.65 24.41 32.44
N ALA A 741 -23.67 24.05 33.74
CA ALA A 741 -22.49 23.67 34.52
C ALA A 741 -21.96 22.25 34.16
N PRO A 742 -20.74 21.86 34.57
CA PRO A 742 -20.11 20.62 34.11
C PRO A 742 -20.89 19.34 34.45
N LEU A 743 -21.36 18.64 33.41
CA LEU A 743 -21.96 17.30 33.51
C LEU A 743 -20.91 16.28 34.00
N THR A 744 -20.78 16.15 35.31
CA THR A 744 -19.86 15.24 35.99
C THR A 744 -20.59 14.51 37.12
N ALA A 745 -20.35 13.22 37.26
CA ALA A 745 -20.97 12.44 38.35
C ALA A 745 -20.46 12.94 39.72
N PRO A 746 -21.34 13.27 40.69
CA PRO A 746 -20.91 13.71 42.00
C PRO A 746 -20.12 12.60 42.71
N ARG A 747 -18.91 12.93 43.20
CA ARG A 747 -18.02 12.00 43.89
C ARG A 747 -18.58 11.55 45.26
N THR A 748 -19.49 10.59 45.27
CA THR A 748 -19.94 9.89 46.48
C THR A 748 -19.39 8.47 46.52
N ARG A 749 -18.73 8.11 47.63
CA ARG A 749 -18.20 6.76 47.88
C ARG A 749 -19.34 5.73 47.98
N PRO A 750 -19.10 4.45 47.65
CA PRO A 750 -19.96 3.35 48.08
C PRO A 750 -19.78 3.06 49.58
N THR A 751 -20.30 3.94 50.44
CA THR A 751 -20.73 3.58 51.80
C THR A 751 -22.18 3.14 51.70
N GLY A 752 -22.43 1.83 51.77
CA GLY A 752 -23.72 1.25 51.35
C GLY A 752 -24.81 1.22 52.42
N ARG A 753 -25.95 0.64 52.00
CA ARG A 753 -27.17 0.31 52.75
C ARG A 753 -28.06 1.49 53.25
N ARG A 754 -29.25 1.52 52.62
CA ARG A 754 -30.59 1.61 53.24
C ARG A 754 -31.12 2.96 53.76
N GLU A 755 -32.45 3.02 53.65
CA GLU A 755 -33.40 3.78 54.47
C GLU A 755 -33.43 5.30 54.29
N ALA A 756 -34.42 5.93 54.92
CA ALA A 756 -35.10 7.12 54.39
C ALA A 756 -35.62 8.05 55.51
N ALA A 757 -36.24 9.15 55.07
CA ALA A 757 -37.11 10.08 55.81
C ALA A 757 -36.46 11.28 56.55
N ASP A 758 -37.14 12.42 56.38
CA ASP A 758 -37.47 13.49 57.35
C ASP A 758 -36.41 14.44 57.95
N ALA A 759 -36.33 15.62 57.31
CA ALA A 759 -36.92 16.89 57.78
C ALA A 759 -36.15 17.91 58.69
N LEU A 760 -36.64 19.16 58.59
CA LEU A 760 -36.61 20.30 59.53
C LEU A 760 -35.37 21.24 59.67
N ALA A 761 -35.50 22.39 59.01
CA ALA A 761 -35.53 23.75 59.60
C ALA A 761 -34.26 24.52 60.09
N ALA A 762 -33.87 25.50 59.25
CA ALA A 762 -33.86 26.95 59.57
C ALA A 762 -32.71 27.54 60.49
N PRO A 763 -32.56 28.89 60.67
CA PRO A 763 -31.39 29.60 60.10
C PRO A 763 -30.73 30.71 60.99
N GLN A 764 -29.88 31.56 60.37
CA GLN A 764 -29.32 32.87 60.82
C GLN A 764 -28.12 32.86 61.82
N ALA A 765 -27.18 33.82 61.85
CA ALA A 765 -26.75 34.92 60.94
C ALA A 765 -25.40 35.57 61.43
N VAL A 766 -25.07 36.81 60.99
CA VAL A 766 -24.10 37.81 61.57
C VAL A 766 -22.67 37.93 60.93
N THR A 767 -22.56 38.78 59.88
CA THR A 767 -21.72 40.01 59.68
C THR A 767 -20.32 40.18 60.38
N GLU A 768 -19.27 40.92 59.93
CA GLU A 768 -18.88 41.79 58.77
C GLU A 768 -17.40 42.31 58.97
N PRO A 769 -16.79 43.36 58.30
CA PRO A 769 -16.64 43.72 56.86
C PRO A 769 -15.22 44.30 56.43
N ASN A 770 -15.10 44.75 55.15
CA ASN A 770 -14.18 45.77 54.55
C ASN A 770 -12.65 45.48 54.41
N ALA A 771 -11.90 45.77 53.31
CA ALA A 771 -11.81 46.83 52.26
C ALA A 771 -10.71 47.90 52.58
N GLU A 772 -9.89 48.46 51.67
CA GLU A 772 -10.11 49.01 50.29
C GLU A 772 -8.84 48.96 49.33
N PRO A 773 -8.88 49.48 48.06
CA PRO A 773 -7.93 49.14 46.96
C PRO A 773 -7.14 50.30 46.29
N ASN A 774 -6.28 50.00 45.29
CA ASN A 774 -6.22 50.75 44.00
C ASN A 774 -5.42 50.07 42.85
N ALA A 775 -5.40 50.67 41.64
CA ALA A 775 -4.79 50.13 40.40
C ALA A 775 -3.97 51.16 39.57
N GLY A 776 -3.16 50.73 38.59
CA GLY A 776 -2.49 51.62 37.61
C GLY A 776 -1.40 50.94 36.72
N PRO A 777 -1.25 51.28 35.42
CA PRO A 777 -0.34 50.57 34.48
C PRO A 777 0.83 51.42 33.91
N GLY A 778 1.84 50.76 33.29
CA GLY A 778 2.94 51.41 32.54
C GLY A 778 3.90 50.43 31.86
N ALA A 779 4.74 50.91 30.93
CA ALA A 779 5.74 50.12 30.19
C ALA A 779 7.20 50.49 30.57
N GLY A 780 8.19 49.65 30.20
CA GLY A 780 9.63 49.92 30.39
C GLY A 780 10.19 51.02 29.46
N PRO A 781 11.49 51.41 29.54
CA PRO A 781 12.64 50.47 29.67
C PRO A 781 13.92 50.94 30.44
N GLY A 782 14.87 50.02 30.66
CA GLY A 782 16.32 50.27 30.46
C GLY A 782 17.26 50.71 31.63
N ALA A 783 18.57 50.42 31.42
CA ALA A 783 19.80 50.92 32.09
C ALA A 783 20.23 50.41 33.49
N GLY A 784 21.56 50.36 33.71
CA GLY A 784 22.30 50.12 34.98
C GLY A 784 22.88 51.43 35.58
N PRO A 785 23.97 51.45 36.40
CA PRO A 785 25.20 50.64 36.29
C PRO A 785 25.88 50.22 37.66
N ASP A 786 27.23 50.16 37.70
CA ASP A 786 28.19 50.03 38.83
C ASP A 786 28.37 48.65 39.54
N ALA A 787 29.57 48.17 39.94
CA ALA A 787 30.98 48.59 39.71
C ALA A 787 31.99 47.40 39.90
N GLY A 788 33.28 47.56 39.53
CA GLY A 788 34.38 46.55 39.57
C GLY A 788 35.28 46.59 40.84
N PRO A 789 36.61 46.23 40.80
CA PRO A 789 37.54 46.14 39.64
C PRO A 789 38.59 44.95 39.67
N ASP A 790 39.72 45.12 38.95
CA ASP A 790 40.98 44.32 38.84
C ASP A 790 40.89 42.97 38.07
N GLY A 791 41.76 42.54 37.14
CA GLY A 791 42.99 43.04 36.46
C GLY A 791 43.82 41.81 35.95
N ASP A 792 44.79 41.79 35.01
CA ASP A 792 45.38 42.62 33.92
C ASP A 792 46.22 41.63 33.02
N ALA A 793 46.98 41.83 31.92
CA ALA A 793 47.53 42.98 31.15
C ALA A 793 47.92 42.56 29.69
N LEU A 794 48.73 43.37 28.98
CA LEU A 794 49.42 43.18 27.65
C LEU A 794 50.90 43.70 27.77
N PRO A 795 51.88 43.63 26.80
CA PRO A 795 51.77 43.64 25.31
C PRO A 795 52.88 42.98 24.39
N ASP A 796 52.51 42.72 23.11
CA ASP A 796 53.21 42.85 21.79
C ASP A 796 54.63 42.25 21.39
N PRO A 797 54.92 42.08 20.06
CA PRO A 797 56.06 41.30 19.47
C PRO A 797 57.21 42.23 18.91
N PRO A 798 58.12 41.96 17.90
CA PRO A 798 57.97 41.25 16.59
C PRO A 798 59.16 40.39 16.00
N ALA A 799 58.82 39.54 15.01
CA ALA A 799 59.51 39.16 13.73
C ALA A 799 61.03 38.77 13.59
N VAL A 800 61.29 37.66 12.84
CA VAL A 800 62.17 37.48 11.62
C VAL A 800 62.45 35.96 11.36
N GLY A 801 62.55 35.52 10.09
CA GLY A 801 62.87 34.11 9.69
C GLY A 801 64.32 33.92 9.16
N PRO A 802 64.66 32.92 8.30
CA PRO A 802 63.85 31.86 7.64
C PRO A 802 64.50 30.44 7.59
N HIS A 803 63.91 29.51 6.81
CA HIS A 803 64.44 28.20 6.29
C HIS A 803 64.85 27.05 7.25
N ALA A 804 64.19 25.88 7.12
CA ALA A 804 64.78 24.54 6.88
C ALA A 804 63.69 23.42 6.90
N VAL A 805 63.97 22.22 6.33
CA VAL A 805 63.04 21.06 6.27
C VAL A 805 63.75 19.77 6.73
N PRO A 806 63.11 18.95 7.59
CA PRO A 806 63.05 17.49 7.38
C PRO A 806 61.66 16.87 7.71
N PRO A 807 61.39 15.56 7.39
CA PRO A 807 60.02 15.11 7.12
C PRO A 807 59.46 13.90 7.93
N THR A 808 58.13 13.76 7.87
CA THR A 808 57.28 12.53 7.91
C THR A 808 57.73 11.26 8.67
N ARG A 809 56.90 10.81 9.65
CA ARG A 809 56.03 9.62 9.49
C ARG A 809 54.99 9.43 10.61
N THR A 810 53.70 9.52 10.21
CA THR A 810 52.55 8.69 10.62
C THR A 810 52.55 7.91 11.95
N GLY A 811 51.63 8.27 12.84
CA GLY A 811 51.04 7.40 13.87
C GLY A 811 49.57 7.78 14.09
N LEU A 812 48.69 6.80 14.33
CA LEU A 812 47.24 7.00 14.47
C LEU A 812 46.77 6.67 15.89
N HIS A 813 46.24 7.64 16.64
CA HIS A 813 45.06 7.47 17.52
C HIS A 813 44.58 8.81 18.16
N ALA A 814 43.35 9.20 17.79
CA ALA A 814 42.34 9.95 18.57
C ALA A 814 42.54 11.43 19.04
N VAL A 815 41.38 12.10 19.24
CA VAL A 815 41.13 13.38 19.99
C VAL A 815 41.65 14.68 19.33
N PRO A 816 41.01 15.86 19.49
CA PRO A 816 39.59 16.28 19.39
C PRO A 816 39.39 17.27 18.19
N PRO A 817 38.20 17.90 17.95
CA PRO A 817 38.08 18.90 16.87
C PRO A 817 38.68 20.27 17.24
N ALA A 818 39.31 20.94 16.26
CA ALA A 818 39.83 22.30 16.39
C ALA A 818 39.47 23.15 15.16
N HIS A 819 38.97 24.37 15.37
CA HIS A 819 38.63 25.31 14.31
C HIS A 819 39.87 25.97 13.70
N THR A 820 39.87 26.18 12.37
CA THR A 820 40.66 27.23 11.72
C THR A 820 39.77 28.04 10.76
N GLY A 821 40.11 29.31 10.56
CA GLY A 821 39.19 30.35 10.11
C GLY A 821 38.98 30.48 8.60
N LEU A 822 37.87 31.13 8.24
CA LEU A 822 37.49 31.45 6.87
C LEU A 822 38.53 32.37 6.18
N HIS A 823 38.83 32.07 4.91
CA HIS A 823 39.14 33.13 3.95
C HIS A 823 37.81 33.71 3.42
N ALA A 824 37.69 35.04 3.44
CA ALA A 824 36.46 35.72 3.06
C ALA A 824 36.22 35.68 1.54
N VAL A 825 35.17 34.99 1.12
CA VAL A 825 34.58 35.10 -0.23
C VAL A 825 33.65 36.34 -0.23
N PRO A 826 33.69 37.22 -1.25
CA PRO A 826 32.87 38.42 -1.27
C PRO A 826 31.37 38.11 -1.24
N ALA A 827 30.62 38.88 -0.44
CA ALA A 827 29.21 38.60 -0.13
C ALA A 827 28.31 38.57 -1.37
N ALA A 828 27.82 37.37 -1.72
CA ALA A 828 26.77 37.21 -2.71
C ALA A 828 25.48 37.85 -2.20
N ARG A 829 24.86 38.72 -3.01
CA ARG A 829 23.57 39.34 -2.67
C ARG A 829 22.47 38.29 -2.61
N THR A 830 21.66 38.35 -1.56
CA THR A 830 20.59 37.39 -1.28
C THR A 830 19.47 37.47 -2.32
N GLY A 831 19.30 36.38 -3.08
CA GLY A 831 18.05 36.10 -3.79
C GLY A 831 16.95 35.68 -2.81
N PRO A 832 15.66 35.73 -3.21
CA PRO A 832 14.58 35.23 -2.38
C PRO A 832 14.73 33.71 -2.19
N ALA A 833 14.74 33.27 -0.92
CA ALA A 833 14.99 31.87 -0.59
C ALA A 833 13.92 30.94 -1.18
N THR A 834 14.36 29.92 -1.90
CA THR A 834 13.52 28.76 -2.25
C THR A 834 13.14 28.04 -0.96
N ALA A 835 11.86 28.03 -0.60
CA ALA A 835 11.35 27.14 0.43
C ALA A 835 11.52 25.70 -0.07
N GLY A 836 12.54 25.00 0.44
CA GLY A 836 12.78 23.59 0.15
C GLY A 836 11.64 22.71 0.68
N LEU A 837 11.63 21.45 0.28
CA LEU A 837 10.88 20.43 1.01
C LEU A 837 11.38 20.40 2.46
N PRO A 838 10.51 20.24 3.47
CA PRO A 838 10.95 20.16 4.86
C PRO A 838 12.00 19.06 5.06
N GLU A 839 12.94 19.30 5.97
CA GLU A 839 14.02 18.35 6.24
C GLU A 839 13.45 17.02 6.73
N GLN A 840 12.33 17.03 7.46
CA GLN A 840 11.58 15.82 7.88
C GLN A 840 11.01 14.97 6.73
N GLN A 841 11.15 15.40 5.47
CA GLN A 841 10.71 14.68 4.27
C GLN A 841 11.86 14.37 3.30
N THR A 842 13.09 14.81 3.61
CA THR A 842 14.25 14.72 2.70
C THR A 842 15.56 14.31 3.35
N GLN A 843 15.69 14.46 4.67
CA GLN A 843 16.82 14.03 5.49
C GLN A 843 16.32 12.94 6.45
N ILE A 844 16.94 11.76 6.44
CA ILE A 844 16.50 10.59 7.20
C ILE A 844 16.63 10.84 8.71
N GLU A 845 17.68 11.56 9.10
CA GLU A 845 17.94 12.07 10.45
C GLU A 845 16.80 12.95 11.01
N CYS A 846 16.02 13.59 10.12
CA CYS A 846 14.89 14.45 10.47
C CYS A 846 13.53 13.75 10.34
N PHE A 847 13.45 12.51 9.85
CA PHE A 847 12.17 11.78 9.75
C PHE A 847 11.54 11.63 11.15
N PRO A 848 10.22 11.88 11.33
CA PRO A 848 9.59 11.85 12.65
C PRO A 848 9.81 10.53 13.40
N GLU A 849 9.86 9.40 12.69
CA GLU A 849 10.12 8.07 13.23
C GLU A 849 11.55 7.92 13.76
N VAL A 850 12.52 8.59 13.13
CA VAL A 850 13.94 8.60 13.50
C VAL A 850 14.17 9.57 14.66
N THR A 851 13.57 10.76 14.63
CA THR A 851 13.60 11.69 15.78
C THR A 851 12.99 11.03 17.01
N ALA A 852 11.80 10.44 16.90
CA ALA A 852 11.15 9.72 18.00
C ALA A 852 11.89 8.43 18.41
N HIS A 853 12.73 7.83 17.55
CA HIS A 853 13.64 6.75 17.95
C HIS A 853 14.81 7.29 18.78
N ASN A 854 15.44 8.37 18.33
CA ASN A 854 16.55 9.01 19.03
C ASN A 854 16.13 9.56 20.42
N GLU A 855 14.93 10.13 20.53
CA GLU A 855 14.35 10.56 21.81
C GLU A 855 14.12 9.40 22.79
N ARG A 856 13.72 8.22 22.28
CA ARG A 856 13.59 7.00 23.11
C ARG A 856 14.94 6.46 23.55
N LEU A 857 15.94 6.43 22.67
CA LEU A 857 17.31 6.05 23.05
C LEU A 857 17.89 7.01 24.11
N ALA A 858 17.66 8.31 23.96
CA ALA A 858 18.07 9.33 24.93
C ALA A 858 17.36 9.21 26.30
N THR A 859 16.25 8.46 26.40
CA THR A 859 15.62 8.17 27.70
C THR A 859 16.47 7.23 28.56
N TYR A 860 17.13 6.21 27.98
CA TYR A 860 18.05 5.35 28.74
C TYR A 860 19.19 6.17 29.35
N SER A 861 19.83 7.02 28.54
CA SER A 861 20.89 7.93 29.00
C SER A 861 20.43 8.93 30.05
N ARG A 862 19.18 9.44 29.97
CA ARG A 862 18.60 10.33 30.98
C ARG A 862 18.29 9.62 32.31
N LEU A 863 17.99 8.33 32.27
CA LEU A 863 17.80 7.50 33.47
C LEU A 863 19.12 6.97 34.06
N GLY A 864 20.27 7.26 33.42
CA GLY A 864 21.58 6.73 33.81
C GLY A 864 21.77 5.24 33.48
N LEU A 865 20.84 4.62 32.76
CA LEU A 865 20.84 3.20 32.42
C LEU A 865 21.59 2.96 31.09
N PRO A 866 22.39 1.90 30.97
CA PRO A 866 23.02 1.55 29.70
C PRO A 866 21.98 1.09 28.67
N ASN A 867 22.38 1.05 27.41
CA ASN A 867 21.52 0.49 26.36
C ASN A 867 21.46 -1.05 26.52
N PRO A 868 20.30 -1.67 26.78
CA PRO A 868 20.18 -3.12 26.90
C PRO A 868 20.33 -3.86 25.55
N TYR A 869 20.38 -3.12 24.44
CA TYR A 869 20.53 -3.65 23.09
C TYR A 869 21.95 -3.44 22.56
N PHE A 870 22.39 -4.35 21.68
CA PHE A 870 23.73 -4.36 21.07
C PHE A 870 24.89 -4.58 22.06
N VAL A 871 24.62 -5.27 23.18
CA VAL A 871 25.65 -5.74 24.12
C VAL A 871 26.73 -6.56 23.38
N VAL A 872 27.99 -6.22 23.58
CA VAL A 872 29.13 -6.85 22.90
C VAL A 872 29.57 -8.09 23.66
N HIS A 873 29.28 -9.27 23.10
CA HIS A 873 29.73 -10.56 23.62
C HIS A 873 31.07 -10.94 23.00
N GLU A 874 32.12 -11.04 23.82
CA GLU A 874 33.51 -11.25 23.38
C GLU A 874 33.85 -12.72 23.05
N ARG A 875 32.97 -13.66 23.44
CA ARG A 875 33.15 -15.10 23.27
C ARG A 875 31.84 -15.79 22.88
N GLY A 876 31.95 -17.01 22.35
CA GLY A 876 30.80 -17.87 22.09
C GLY A 876 29.99 -18.12 23.37
N MET A 877 28.67 -18.01 23.28
CA MET A 877 27.77 -17.92 24.44
C MET A 877 27.11 -19.27 24.76
N THR A 878 27.28 -19.73 26.00
CA THR A 878 26.75 -21.00 26.55
C THR A 878 25.77 -20.68 27.68
N ASP A 879 25.86 -21.41 28.80
CA ASP A 879 25.43 -21.01 30.14
C ASP A 879 26.13 -19.73 30.64
N THR A 880 27.27 -19.35 30.06
CA THR A 880 28.02 -18.13 30.36
C THR A 880 28.30 -17.28 29.11
N THR A 881 28.75 -16.05 29.33
CA THR A 881 29.25 -15.14 28.30
C THR A 881 30.28 -14.17 28.88
N VAL A 882 30.99 -13.43 28.03
CA VAL A 882 31.95 -12.39 28.44
C VAL A 882 31.56 -11.06 27.80
N VAL A 883 31.41 -10.01 28.63
CA VAL A 883 31.02 -8.66 28.22
C VAL A 883 31.87 -7.64 28.99
N GLY A 884 32.62 -6.80 28.28
CA GLY A 884 33.51 -5.80 28.91
C GLY A 884 34.60 -6.44 29.77
N GLY A 885 35.13 -7.60 29.34
CA GLY A 885 36.06 -8.43 30.10
C GLY A 885 35.50 -9.13 31.34
N ARG A 886 34.23 -8.88 31.72
CA ARG A 886 33.56 -9.58 32.82
C ARG A 886 32.90 -10.86 32.31
N GLU A 887 33.13 -11.98 32.99
CA GLU A 887 32.36 -13.21 32.78
C GLU A 887 31.02 -13.12 33.53
N LEU A 888 29.94 -13.55 32.88
CA LEU A 888 28.55 -13.45 33.34
C LEU A 888 27.83 -14.76 33.06
N LEU A 889 26.89 -15.14 33.93
CA LEU A 889 25.88 -16.17 33.61
C LEU A 889 24.96 -15.63 32.50
N SER A 890 24.60 -16.45 31.51
CA SER A 890 23.78 -16.02 30.38
C SER A 890 22.46 -16.78 30.31
N PHE A 891 21.38 -16.02 30.29
CA PHE A 891 20.03 -16.44 29.93
C PHE A 891 19.53 -15.69 28.68
N SER A 892 20.45 -15.01 27.99
CA SER A 892 20.18 -14.16 26.83
C SER A 892 20.31 -14.89 25.48
N SER A 893 20.50 -16.22 25.50
CA SER A 893 20.99 -17.02 24.37
C SER A 893 19.99 -18.06 23.86
N TYR A 894 19.83 -18.16 22.55
CA TYR A 894 19.05 -19.24 21.91
C TYR A 894 19.86 -20.55 21.69
N ASN A 895 21.04 -20.68 22.30
CA ASN A 895 21.93 -21.85 22.18
C ASN A 895 21.49 -23.02 23.09
N TYR A 896 20.21 -23.42 22.99
CA TYR A 896 19.54 -24.36 23.90
C TYR A 896 20.26 -25.70 24.18
N LEU A 897 21.13 -26.14 23.26
CA LEU A 897 21.80 -27.44 23.29
C LEU A 897 23.35 -27.35 23.35
N GLY A 898 23.91 -26.15 23.54
CA GLY A 898 25.36 -25.91 23.49
C GLY A 898 25.98 -26.05 22.09
N MET A 899 25.18 -26.22 21.05
CA MET A 899 25.63 -26.56 19.69
C MET A 899 26.51 -25.47 19.06
N ALA A 900 26.30 -24.19 19.36
CA ALA A 900 27.06 -23.07 18.78
C ALA A 900 28.52 -22.98 19.25
N THR A 901 28.88 -23.72 20.30
CA THR A 901 30.27 -23.84 20.80
C THR A 901 30.78 -25.28 20.73
N HIS A 902 29.96 -26.23 20.26
CA HIS A 902 30.29 -27.66 20.31
C HIS A 902 31.47 -28.01 19.39
N PRO A 903 32.52 -28.72 19.88
CA PRO A 903 33.73 -28.97 19.10
C PRO A 903 33.49 -29.63 17.73
N GLN A 904 32.55 -30.59 17.65
CA GLN A 904 32.23 -31.26 16.38
C GLN A 904 31.55 -30.34 15.35
N VAL A 905 30.79 -29.34 15.82
CA VAL A 905 30.07 -28.37 14.96
C VAL A 905 31.06 -27.37 14.37
N ASN A 906 31.93 -26.81 15.21
CA ASN A 906 33.02 -25.92 14.80
C ASN A 906 34.00 -26.62 13.84
N GLU A 907 34.31 -27.89 14.11
CA GLU A 907 35.19 -28.70 13.26
C GLU A 907 34.57 -29.01 11.89
N ALA A 908 33.27 -29.28 11.82
CA ALA A 908 32.56 -29.49 10.57
C ALA A 908 32.53 -28.20 9.72
N ALA A 909 32.30 -27.04 10.34
CA ALA A 909 32.36 -25.75 9.67
C ALA A 909 33.75 -25.45 9.09
N ARG A 910 34.82 -25.68 9.87
CA ARG A 910 36.22 -25.54 9.43
C ARG A 910 36.52 -26.41 8.20
N LYS A 911 36.25 -27.71 8.28
CA LYS A 911 36.47 -28.66 7.18
C LYS A 911 35.65 -28.33 5.92
N ALA A 912 34.48 -27.71 6.07
CA ALA A 912 33.69 -27.25 4.93
C ALA A 912 34.30 -26.03 4.24
N ILE A 913 34.92 -25.10 4.98
CA ILE A 913 35.69 -23.99 4.40
C ILE A 913 36.92 -24.52 3.66
N GLU A 914 37.68 -25.43 4.28
CA GLU A 914 38.86 -26.07 3.66
C GLU A 914 38.51 -26.80 2.35
N ARG A 915 37.36 -27.48 2.29
CA ARG A 915 36.94 -28.30 1.14
C ARG A 915 36.16 -27.54 0.06
N CYS A 916 35.41 -26.49 0.42
CA CYS A 916 34.43 -25.86 -0.46
C CYS A 916 34.48 -24.32 -0.48
N GLY A 917 35.40 -23.70 0.26
CA GLY A 917 35.49 -22.26 0.40
C GLY A 917 34.37 -21.66 1.29
N THR A 918 34.34 -20.34 1.36
CA THR A 918 33.41 -19.58 2.22
C THR A 918 32.06 -19.27 1.58
N SER A 919 31.89 -19.48 0.27
CA SER A 919 30.72 -19.05 -0.50
C SER A 919 30.28 -20.10 -1.54
N VAL A 920 29.02 -20.00 -1.97
CA VAL A 920 28.46 -20.76 -3.11
C VAL A 920 28.36 -19.93 -4.40
N SER A 921 28.71 -18.64 -4.33
CA SER A 921 28.90 -17.69 -5.44
C SER A 921 27.70 -17.36 -6.34
N ALA A 922 26.54 -18.02 -6.18
CA ALA A 922 25.26 -17.65 -6.80
C ALA A 922 24.09 -18.31 -6.05
N SER A 923 22.88 -18.22 -6.60
CA SER A 923 21.76 -19.06 -6.17
C SER A 923 22.01 -20.54 -6.52
N ARG A 924 21.42 -21.45 -5.73
CA ARG A 924 21.60 -22.90 -5.92
C ARG A 924 20.96 -23.44 -7.20
N LEU A 925 20.09 -22.66 -7.84
CA LEU A 925 19.56 -22.93 -9.18
C LEU A 925 20.60 -22.65 -10.28
N LEU A 926 21.51 -21.68 -10.06
CA LEU A 926 22.49 -21.24 -11.06
C LEU A 926 23.89 -21.87 -10.85
N SER A 927 24.47 -21.82 -9.64
CA SER A 927 25.79 -22.41 -9.36
C SER A 927 25.73 -23.86 -8.84
N GLY A 928 24.53 -24.44 -8.82
CA GLY A 928 24.24 -25.79 -8.33
C GLY A 928 24.33 -25.95 -6.81
N SER A 929 23.97 -27.13 -6.31
CA SER A 929 24.11 -27.48 -4.88
C SER A 929 25.43 -28.19 -4.61
N ARG A 930 26.14 -27.81 -3.54
CA ARG A 930 27.24 -28.61 -2.97
C ARG A 930 26.65 -29.80 -2.16
N PRO A 931 27.32 -30.97 -2.07
CA PRO A 931 26.77 -32.17 -1.43
C PRO A 931 26.23 -31.96 -0.01
N LEU A 932 26.93 -31.14 0.80
CA LEU A 932 26.53 -30.78 2.16
C LEU A 932 25.09 -30.25 2.27
N HIS A 933 24.57 -29.53 1.26
CA HIS A 933 23.18 -29.05 1.27
C HIS A 933 22.17 -30.19 1.13
N LEU A 934 22.51 -31.21 0.33
CA LEU A 934 21.65 -32.36 0.08
C LEU A 934 21.68 -33.29 1.30
N GLU A 935 22.84 -33.44 1.95
CA GLU A 935 22.95 -34.09 3.26
C GLU A 935 22.12 -33.36 4.33
N LEU A 936 22.18 -32.02 4.41
CA LEU A 936 21.40 -31.22 5.35
C LEU A 936 19.89 -31.32 5.08
N GLU A 937 19.46 -31.22 3.82
CA GLU A 937 18.05 -31.38 3.44
C GLU A 937 17.51 -32.78 3.77
N ALA A 938 18.32 -33.83 3.58
CA ALA A 938 17.95 -35.20 3.93
C ALA A 938 17.88 -35.43 5.46
N GLU A 939 18.87 -34.94 6.21
CA GLU A 939 18.89 -35.10 7.68
C GLU A 939 17.81 -34.24 8.35
N LEU A 940 17.45 -33.07 7.82
CA LEU A 940 16.29 -32.27 8.26
C LEU A 940 14.98 -33.03 8.03
N ALA A 941 14.76 -33.55 6.82
CA ALA A 941 13.55 -34.32 6.49
C ALA A 941 13.41 -35.55 7.40
N ALA A 942 14.49 -36.32 7.58
CA ALA A 942 14.51 -37.50 8.46
C ALA A 942 14.35 -37.16 9.95
N THR A 943 14.79 -35.98 10.40
CA THR A 943 14.61 -35.51 11.79
C THR A 943 13.17 -35.08 12.04
N LEU A 944 12.57 -34.34 11.11
CA LEU A 944 11.19 -33.86 11.21
C LEU A 944 10.13 -34.93 10.85
N GLY A 945 10.52 -36.03 10.19
CA GLY A 945 9.59 -37.07 9.73
C GLY A 945 8.85 -36.72 8.43
N CYS A 946 9.44 -35.85 7.60
CA CYS A 946 8.87 -35.41 6.32
C CYS A 946 9.53 -36.14 5.12
N GLU A 947 8.87 -36.14 3.96
CA GLU A 947 9.42 -36.76 2.74
C GLU A 947 10.65 -36.03 2.20
N ALA A 948 10.70 -34.70 2.36
CA ALA A 948 11.82 -33.88 1.92
C ALA A 948 11.90 -32.55 2.70
N ALA A 949 13.02 -31.85 2.53
CA ALA A 949 13.19 -30.47 2.96
C ALA A 949 13.98 -29.64 1.92
N ILE A 950 13.90 -28.32 2.05
CA ILE A 950 14.69 -27.32 1.32
C ILE A 950 15.28 -26.31 2.30
N THR A 951 16.53 -25.90 2.08
CA THR A 951 17.22 -24.91 2.92
C THR A 951 17.44 -23.57 2.24
N LEU A 952 17.25 -22.50 3.01
CA LEU A 952 17.32 -21.09 2.61
C LEU A 952 18.30 -20.34 3.53
N VAL A 953 18.78 -19.16 3.11
CA VAL A 953 19.87 -18.43 3.79
C VAL A 953 19.48 -17.78 5.12
N ASN A 954 18.18 -17.58 5.39
CA ASN A 954 17.74 -16.83 6.57
C ASN A 954 16.35 -17.31 7.06
N GLY A 955 16.24 -17.63 8.35
CA GLY A 955 14.98 -18.13 8.96
C GLY A 955 13.83 -17.12 8.93
N HIS A 956 14.08 -15.83 9.21
CA HIS A 956 13.05 -14.79 9.06
C HIS A 956 12.59 -14.68 7.61
N ALA A 957 13.53 -14.61 6.67
CA ALA A 957 13.22 -14.54 5.24
C ALA A 957 12.52 -15.79 4.70
N THR A 958 12.67 -16.95 5.38
CA THR A 958 12.00 -18.21 5.00
C THR A 958 10.48 -18.09 5.13
N ASN A 959 9.96 -17.69 6.29
CA ASN A 959 8.51 -17.46 6.42
C ASN A 959 8.01 -16.40 5.45
N VAL A 960 8.74 -15.29 5.31
CA VAL A 960 8.38 -14.20 4.39
C VAL A 960 8.27 -14.68 2.94
N THR A 961 9.28 -15.36 2.41
CA THR A 961 9.30 -15.79 1.00
C THR A 961 8.42 -16.99 0.72
N VAL A 962 8.07 -17.81 1.72
CA VAL A 962 7.24 -19.02 1.55
C VAL A 962 5.77 -18.67 1.65
N ILE A 963 5.36 -17.89 2.67
CA ILE A 963 3.99 -17.39 2.80
C ILE A 963 3.67 -16.47 1.62
N GLY A 964 4.57 -15.52 1.29
CA GLY A 964 4.42 -14.61 0.15
C GLY A 964 4.49 -15.26 -1.24
N HIS A 965 4.61 -16.58 -1.33
CA HIS A 965 4.67 -17.33 -2.59
C HIS A 965 3.56 -18.39 -2.71
N LEU A 966 3.12 -18.99 -1.61
CA LEU A 966 2.11 -20.07 -1.63
C LEU A 966 0.66 -19.55 -1.57
N VAL A 967 0.44 -18.34 -1.07
CA VAL A 967 -0.87 -17.67 -0.97
C VAL A 967 -0.76 -16.23 -1.46
N GLY A 968 -1.88 -15.67 -1.94
CA GLY A 968 -1.95 -14.27 -2.36
C GLY A 968 -3.39 -13.79 -2.53
N GLU A 969 -3.63 -12.81 -3.41
CA GLU A 969 -4.99 -12.29 -3.63
C GLU A 969 -6.01 -13.44 -3.91
N GLY A 970 -7.14 -13.38 -3.20
CA GLY A 970 -8.19 -14.41 -3.20
C GLY A 970 -8.04 -15.53 -2.16
N ASP A 971 -6.90 -15.61 -1.47
CA ASP A 971 -6.69 -16.51 -0.32
C ASP A 971 -6.82 -15.76 1.02
N LEU A 972 -6.97 -16.52 2.11
CA LEU A 972 -6.95 -16.04 3.49
C LEU A 972 -5.75 -16.66 4.24
N ILE A 973 -5.08 -15.86 5.05
CA ILE A 973 -4.19 -16.34 6.11
C ILE A 973 -4.85 -16.06 7.45
N VAL A 974 -5.05 -17.12 8.23
CA VAL A 974 -5.46 -17.03 9.63
C VAL A 974 -4.26 -17.39 10.49
N HIS A 975 -3.87 -16.53 11.41
CA HIS A 975 -2.66 -16.75 12.22
C HIS A 975 -2.92 -16.45 13.69
N ASP A 976 -2.14 -17.05 14.60
CA ASP A 976 -2.25 -16.75 16.03
C ASP A 976 -1.94 -15.28 16.30
N SER A 977 -2.71 -14.62 17.18
CA SER A 977 -2.52 -13.21 17.52
C SER A 977 -1.10 -12.85 18.01
N LEU A 978 -0.35 -13.79 18.59
CA LEU A 978 1.05 -13.60 19.04
C LEU A 978 2.11 -14.07 18.04
N ALA A 979 1.72 -14.56 16.85
CA ALA A 979 2.66 -15.10 15.86
C ALA A 979 3.77 -14.11 15.46
N HIS A 980 5.02 -14.58 15.52
CA HIS A 980 6.26 -13.86 15.29
C HIS A 980 6.28 -13.02 13.99
N ASP A 981 6.94 -11.86 14.00
CA ASP A 981 6.86 -10.88 12.89
C ASP A 981 7.30 -11.45 11.54
N SER A 982 8.19 -12.44 11.48
CA SER A 982 8.53 -13.14 10.21
C SER A 982 7.30 -13.76 9.50
N ILE A 983 6.32 -14.25 10.28
CA ILE A 983 5.02 -14.70 9.78
C ILE A 983 4.20 -13.48 9.34
N ILE A 984 4.13 -12.44 10.17
CA ILE A 984 3.31 -11.25 9.91
C ILE A 984 3.76 -10.47 8.67
N GLN A 985 5.07 -10.34 8.44
CA GLN A 985 5.62 -9.76 7.21
C GLN A 985 5.33 -10.64 5.99
N GLY A 986 5.42 -11.97 6.12
CA GLY A 986 4.98 -12.90 5.08
C GLY A 986 3.50 -12.72 4.73
N CYS A 987 2.63 -12.58 5.74
CA CYS A 987 1.22 -12.27 5.56
C CYS A 987 1.02 -10.93 4.83
N ARG A 988 1.66 -9.84 5.30
CA ARG A 988 1.56 -8.50 4.70
C ARG A 988 2.02 -8.48 3.24
N LEU A 989 3.13 -9.15 2.93
CA LEU A 989 3.75 -9.14 1.60
C LEU A 989 3.13 -10.13 0.61
N SER A 990 2.32 -11.08 1.08
CA SER A 990 1.58 -12.01 0.19
C SER A 990 0.44 -11.37 -0.61
N GLY A 991 -0.17 -10.30 -0.10
CA GLY A 991 -1.44 -9.76 -0.62
C GLY A 991 -2.68 -10.61 -0.31
N ALA A 992 -2.54 -11.75 0.39
CA ALA A 992 -3.68 -12.51 0.91
C ALA A 992 -4.38 -11.73 2.04
N ARG A 993 -5.69 -11.96 2.25
CA ARG A 993 -6.40 -11.33 3.36
C ARG A 993 -5.91 -11.95 4.67
N ARG A 994 -5.56 -11.12 5.66
CA ARG A 994 -5.03 -11.56 6.96
C ARG A 994 -6.12 -11.45 8.04
N ARG A 995 -6.26 -12.48 8.89
CA ARG A 995 -7.00 -12.41 10.16
C ARG A 995 -6.16 -12.99 11.31
N PRO A 996 -6.02 -12.29 12.45
CA PRO A 996 -5.63 -12.95 13.68
C PRO A 996 -6.80 -13.81 14.20
N PHE A 997 -6.49 -14.90 14.91
CA PHE A 997 -7.40 -15.49 15.90
C PHE A 997 -6.82 -15.29 17.31
N PRO A 998 -7.63 -15.33 18.38
CA PRO A 998 -7.15 -15.21 19.76
C PRO A 998 -6.09 -16.27 20.06
N HIS A 999 -5.09 -15.90 20.87
CA HIS A 999 -3.92 -16.73 21.13
C HIS A 999 -4.29 -18.13 21.65
N ASN A 1000 -3.78 -19.15 20.97
CA ASN A 1000 -3.98 -20.58 21.24
C ASN A 1000 -5.46 -21.04 21.25
N ASP A 1001 -6.40 -20.23 20.75
CA ASP A 1001 -7.84 -20.52 20.77
C ASP A 1001 -8.30 -21.22 19.48
N ALA A 1002 -8.21 -22.55 19.48
CA ALA A 1002 -8.71 -23.39 18.39
C ALA A 1002 -10.24 -23.30 18.20
N ALA A 1003 -11.03 -22.92 19.22
CA ALA A 1003 -12.48 -22.79 19.11
C ALA A 1003 -12.88 -21.48 18.42
N ALA A 1004 -12.19 -20.37 18.71
CA ALA A 1004 -12.33 -19.13 17.97
C ALA A 1004 -11.82 -19.27 16.52
N LEU A 1005 -10.76 -20.04 16.29
CA LEU A 1005 -10.33 -20.41 14.93
C LEU A 1005 -11.43 -21.19 14.19
N ASP A 1006 -12.03 -22.20 14.83
CA ASP A 1006 -13.11 -23.02 14.24
C ASP A 1006 -14.36 -22.18 13.93
N ALA A 1007 -14.75 -21.28 14.82
CA ALA A 1007 -15.87 -20.36 14.62
C ALA A 1007 -15.59 -19.37 13.48
N LEU A 1008 -14.39 -18.79 13.43
CA LEU A 1008 -13.96 -17.87 12.36
C LEU A 1008 -13.96 -18.60 11.01
N LEU A 1009 -13.38 -19.80 10.93
CA LEU A 1009 -13.35 -20.58 9.70
C LEU A 1009 -14.76 -21.02 9.29
N THR A 1010 -15.62 -21.45 10.22
CA THR A 1010 -17.04 -21.76 9.93
C THR A 1010 -17.74 -20.57 9.25
N GLN A 1011 -17.51 -19.35 9.74
CA GLN A 1011 -18.09 -18.14 9.17
C GLN A 1011 -17.48 -17.74 7.81
N VAL A 1012 -16.16 -17.86 7.62
CA VAL A 1012 -15.48 -17.21 6.48
C VAL A 1012 -14.78 -18.14 5.49
N ARG A 1013 -14.51 -19.42 5.82
CA ARG A 1013 -13.72 -20.37 5.00
C ARG A 1013 -14.18 -20.44 3.56
N HIS A 1014 -15.50 -20.46 3.35
CA HIS A 1014 -16.13 -20.64 2.04
C HIS A 1014 -16.01 -19.41 1.12
N HIS A 1015 -15.52 -18.26 1.62
CA HIS A 1015 -15.28 -17.06 0.82
C HIS A 1015 -13.90 -17.03 0.12
N TYR A 1016 -12.99 -17.96 0.44
CA TYR A 1016 -11.60 -17.93 -0.03
C TYR A 1016 -11.19 -19.18 -0.81
N ARG A 1017 -10.35 -18.96 -1.83
CA ARG A 1017 -9.81 -20.02 -2.70
C ARG A 1017 -8.98 -21.03 -1.89
N ARG A 1018 -8.02 -20.54 -1.11
CA ARG A 1018 -7.25 -21.30 -0.11
C ARG A 1018 -7.37 -20.60 1.24
N VAL A 1019 -7.17 -21.37 2.31
CA VAL A 1019 -6.88 -20.82 3.63
C VAL A 1019 -5.60 -21.44 4.15
N LEU A 1020 -4.68 -20.61 4.65
CA LEU A 1020 -3.49 -21.04 5.36
C LEU A 1020 -3.65 -20.65 6.84
N VAL A 1021 -3.66 -21.64 7.73
CA VAL A 1021 -3.52 -21.45 9.17
C VAL A 1021 -2.03 -21.41 9.51
N VAL A 1022 -1.59 -20.47 10.35
CA VAL A 1022 -0.18 -20.36 10.77
C VAL A 1022 -0.06 -20.18 12.29
N ALA A 1023 0.78 -21.00 12.92
CA ALA A 1023 1.11 -20.95 14.36
C ALA A 1023 2.61 -21.22 14.59
N GLU A 1024 3.14 -20.79 15.73
CA GLU A 1024 4.46 -21.26 16.22
C GLU A 1024 4.31 -22.59 16.97
N GLY A 1025 5.31 -23.46 16.92
CA GLY A 1025 5.35 -24.67 17.74
C GLY A 1025 5.68 -24.40 19.21
N VAL A 1026 6.42 -23.31 19.48
CA VAL A 1026 6.69 -22.74 20.81
C VAL A 1026 6.73 -21.23 20.64
N TYR A 1027 5.89 -20.48 21.36
CA TYR A 1027 5.86 -19.02 21.20
C TYR A 1027 7.05 -18.37 21.90
N SER A 1028 7.82 -17.61 21.13
CA SER A 1028 9.10 -17.05 21.61
C SER A 1028 8.98 -16.11 22.81
N MET A 1029 7.80 -15.56 23.09
CA MET A 1029 7.57 -14.47 24.03
C MET A 1029 7.04 -14.92 25.39
N ASP A 1030 6.16 -15.92 25.41
CA ASP A 1030 5.37 -16.33 26.58
C ASP A 1030 5.68 -17.78 27.01
N GLY A 1031 6.39 -18.55 26.17
CA GLY A 1031 6.97 -19.85 26.53
C GLY A 1031 6.01 -21.04 26.45
N ASP A 1032 4.80 -20.82 25.95
CA ASP A 1032 3.78 -21.85 25.75
C ASP A 1032 3.92 -22.58 24.41
N ILE A 1033 3.03 -23.55 24.21
CA ILE A 1033 3.01 -24.52 23.11
C ILE A 1033 1.61 -24.48 22.48
N ALA A 1034 1.52 -24.39 21.16
CA ALA A 1034 0.23 -24.43 20.45
C ALA A 1034 -0.47 -25.79 20.60
N ASP A 1035 -1.80 -25.82 20.72
CA ASP A 1035 -2.58 -27.08 20.63
C ASP A 1035 -2.63 -27.59 19.18
N LEU A 1036 -1.54 -28.22 18.76
CA LEU A 1036 -1.39 -28.76 17.41
C LEU A 1036 -2.47 -29.81 17.06
N PRO A 1037 -2.85 -30.76 17.94
CA PRO A 1037 -3.97 -31.66 17.68
C PRO A 1037 -5.29 -30.93 17.36
N ALA A 1038 -5.65 -29.91 18.14
CA ALA A 1038 -6.85 -29.11 17.87
C ALA A 1038 -6.73 -28.31 16.57
N LEU A 1039 -5.58 -27.70 16.29
CA LEU A 1039 -5.32 -26.99 15.03
C LEU A 1039 -5.43 -27.91 13.81
N ILE A 1040 -4.92 -29.15 13.88
CA ILE A 1040 -5.04 -30.16 12.81
C ILE A 1040 -6.50 -30.55 12.56
N GLU A 1041 -7.26 -30.83 13.63
CA GLU A 1041 -8.69 -31.17 13.53
C GLU A 1041 -9.51 -30.03 12.92
N VAL A 1042 -9.29 -28.79 13.37
CA VAL A 1042 -9.95 -27.60 12.81
C VAL A 1042 -9.53 -27.38 11.35
N LYS A 1043 -8.26 -27.58 10.98
CA LYS A 1043 -7.82 -27.57 9.57
C LYS A 1043 -8.61 -28.60 8.74
N ARG A 1044 -8.71 -29.84 9.23
CA ARG A 1044 -9.33 -30.97 8.51
C ARG A 1044 -10.81 -30.70 8.27
N ARG A 1045 -11.52 -30.24 9.30
CA ARG A 1045 -12.94 -29.86 9.25
C ARG A 1045 -13.25 -28.80 8.20
N HIS A 1046 -12.36 -27.81 8.05
CA HIS A 1046 -12.53 -26.69 7.12
C HIS A 1046 -11.82 -26.85 5.78
N GLY A 1047 -11.08 -27.95 5.56
CA GLY A 1047 -10.25 -28.12 4.37
C GLY A 1047 -9.26 -26.95 4.17
N ALA A 1048 -8.58 -26.57 5.25
CA ALA A 1048 -7.53 -25.55 5.25
C ALA A 1048 -6.13 -26.19 5.15
N LEU A 1049 -5.14 -25.38 4.81
CA LEU A 1049 -3.72 -25.73 4.92
C LEU A 1049 -3.21 -25.27 6.30
N LEU A 1050 -2.19 -25.94 6.85
CA LEU A 1050 -1.56 -25.59 8.12
C LEU A 1050 -0.04 -25.50 7.95
N MET A 1051 0.53 -24.39 8.45
CA MET A 1051 1.96 -24.14 8.56
C MET A 1051 2.34 -23.97 10.03
N ILE A 1052 3.35 -24.70 10.45
CA ILE A 1052 3.92 -24.62 11.80
C ILE A 1052 5.34 -24.09 11.69
N ASP A 1053 5.66 -23.05 12.46
CA ASP A 1053 7.03 -22.58 12.64
C ASP A 1053 7.69 -23.32 13.82
N GLU A 1054 8.56 -24.28 13.49
CA GLU A 1054 9.33 -25.08 14.44
C GLU A 1054 10.55 -24.32 15.03
N ALA A 1055 10.71 -23.01 14.75
CA ALA A 1055 11.92 -22.25 15.10
C ALA A 1055 12.34 -22.29 16.58
N HIS A 1056 11.41 -22.44 17.53
CA HIS A 1056 11.71 -22.58 18.96
C HIS A 1056 11.45 -24.00 19.51
N SER A 1057 10.85 -24.89 18.73
CA SER A 1057 10.51 -26.25 19.14
C SER A 1057 11.51 -27.30 18.66
N ILE A 1058 12.13 -27.15 17.48
CA ILE A 1058 13.15 -28.09 17.00
C ILE A 1058 14.41 -28.04 17.90
N GLY A 1059 14.92 -29.22 18.24
CA GLY A 1059 15.98 -29.42 19.24
C GLY A 1059 15.51 -29.26 20.70
N VAL A 1060 14.26 -28.85 20.94
CA VAL A 1060 13.81 -28.39 22.25
C VAL A 1060 12.71 -29.29 22.84
N ILE A 1061 11.57 -29.43 22.15
CA ILE A 1061 10.43 -30.25 22.59
C ILE A 1061 10.29 -31.55 21.78
N GLY A 1062 9.42 -32.44 22.24
CA GLY A 1062 9.35 -33.84 21.80
C GLY A 1062 10.41 -34.71 22.48
N ALA A 1063 10.18 -36.03 22.57
CA ALA A 1063 11.02 -36.94 23.35
C ALA A 1063 12.51 -36.94 22.95
N ALA A 1064 12.81 -36.71 21.67
CA ALA A 1064 14.16 -36.65 21.10
C ALA A 1064 14.46 -35.29 20.44
N GLY A 1065 13.79 -34.21 20.87
CA GLY A 1065 14.01 -32.87 20.36
C GLY A 1065 13.56 -32.67 18.91
N ARG A 1066 12.58 -33.43 18.41
CA ARG A 1066 12.13 -33.35 17.01
C ARG A 1066 11.00 -32.32 16.77
N GLY A 1067 10.76 -31.43 17.72
CA GLY A 1067 9.75 -30.36 17.56
C GLY A 1067 8.34 -30.75 17.99
N ILE A 1068 7.41 -29.81 17.82
CA ILE A 1068 6.03 -29.91 18.35
C ILE A 1068 5.30 -31.14 17.84
N GLY A 1069 5.52 -31.54 16.58
CA GLY A 1069 4.88 -32.75 16.04
C GLY A 1069 5.32 -34.06 16.71
N GLN A 1070 6.49 -34.10 17.36
CA GLN A 1070 6.88 -35.24 18.22
C GLN A 1070 6.37 -35.07 19.66
N TYR A 1071 6.15 -33.83 20.13
CA TYR A 1071 5.60 -33.59 21.46
C TYR A 1071 4.16 -34.13 21.58
N PHE A 1072 3.35 -33.97 20.52
CA PHE A 1072 1.98 -34.50 20.43
C PHE A 1072 1.83 -35.85 19.67
N ASP A 1073 2.94 -36.45 19.21
CA ASP A 1073 2.97 -37.70 18.43
C ASP A 1073 2.00 -37.74 17.22
N VAL A 1074 1.91 -36.63 16.47
CA VAL A 1074 1.01 -36.50 15.31
C VAL A 1074 1.66 -36.96 14.01
N ASP A 1075 0.84 -37.41 13.05
CA ASP A 1075 1.33 -37.68 11.70
C ASP A 1075 1.85 -36.38 11.05
N ARG A 1076 3.07 -36.44 10.51
CA ARG A 1076 3.73 -35.28 9.90
C ARG A 1076 3.13 -34.91 8.54
N GLN A 1077 2.32 -35.79 7.95
CA GLN A 1077 1.52 -35.51 6.75
C GLN A 1077 0.26 -34.68 7.05
N ASP A 1078 -0.15 -34.54 8.32
CA ASP A 1078 -1.28 -33.69 8.72
C ASP A 1078 -0.96 -32.18 8.76
N VAL A 1079 0.25 -31.78 8.38
CA VAL A 1079 0.70 -30.38 8.28
C VAL A 1079 1.42 -30.19 6.95
N GLU A 1080 1.02 -29.21 6.13
CA GLU A 1080 1.61 -29.01 4.79
C GLU A 1080 3.03 -28.46 4.85
N LEU A 1081 3.35 -27.66 5.86
CA LEU A 1081 4.59 -26.88 5.93
C LEU A 1081 5.16 -26.86 7.36
N TRP A 1082 6.30 -27.52 7.55
CA TRP A 1082 7.12 -27.41 8.74
C TRP A 1082 8.26 -26.43 8.46
N SER A 1083 8.07 -25.16 8.81
CA SER A 1083 9.07 -24.09 8.63
C SER A 1083 10.00 -24.02 9.85
N GLY A 1084 11.16 -23.40 9.71
CA GLY A 1084 11.98 -23.08 10.88
C GLY A 1084 13.30 -22.37 10.57
N THR A 1085 13.99 -21.97 11.65
CA THR A 1085 15.34 -21.39 11.60
C THR A 1085 16.40 -22.41 11.97
N LEU A 1086 17.61 -22.25 11.41
CA LEU A 1086 18.80 -22.97 11.84
C LEU A 1086 19.56 -22.23 12.97
N SER A 1087 19.20 -20.97 13.24
CA SER A 1087 19.99 -20.03 14.07
C SER A 1087 19.86 -20.17 15.58
N LYS A 1088 19.27 -21.26 16.06
CA LYS A 1088 18.95 -21.50 17.48
C LYS A 1088 19.53 -22.86 17.90
N ALA A 1089 18.71 -23.87 18.16
CA ALA A 1089 19.17 -25.21 18.53
C ALA A 1089 20.09 -25.91 17.50
N LEU A 1090 20.09 -25.45 16.23
CA LEU A 1090 20.89 -26.01 15.13
C LEU A 1090 22.12 -25.15 14.75
N ALA A 1091 22.46 -24.14 15.54
CA ALA A 1091 23.76 -23.45 15.53
C ALA A 1091 24.25 -22.85 14.19
N SER A 1092 23.38 -22.38 13.29
CA SER A 1092 23.87 -21.62 12.12
C SER A 1092 22.89 -20.68 11.42
N CYS A 1093 23.42 -19.74 10.64
CA CYS A 1093 22.61 -18.83 9.84
C CYS A 1093 21.94 -19.60 8.70
N GLY A 1094 20.60 -19.62 8.69
CA GLY A 1094 19.79 -20.31 7.70
C GLY A 1094 18.35 -20.50 8.15
N GLY A 1095 17.53 -21.02 7.25
CA GLY A 1095 16.17 -21.50 7.51
C GLY A 1095 15.83 -22.69 6.64
N TYR A 1096 14.71 -23.33 6.91
CA TYR A 1096 14.25 -24.50 6.17
C TYR A 1096 12.73 -24.57 6.05
N VAL A 1097 12.27 -25.33 5.05
CA VAL A 1097 10.91 -25.87 5.01
C VAL A 1097 11.00 -27.37 4.76
N ALA A 1098 10.33 -28.17 5.60
CA ALA A 1098 10.10 -29.60 5.37
C ALA A 1098 8.62 -29.84 5.07
N ALA A 1099 8.34 -30.71 4.11
CA ALA A 1099 7.00 -30.97 3.59
C ALA A 1099 6.97 -32.27 2.76
N GLY A 1100 5.80 -32.58 2.17
CA GLY A 1100 5.70 -33.58 1.10
C GLY A 1100 6.57 -33.22 -0.11
N ARG A 1101 7.10 -34.23 -0.80
CA ARG A 1101 8.15 -34.11 -1.82
C ARG A 1101 7.77 -33.13 -2.94
N THR A 1102 6.53 -33.20 -3.41
CA THR A 1102 5.99 -32.31 -4.47
C THR A 1102 6.00 -30.83 -4.06
N VAL A 1103 5.74 -30.52 -2.79
CA VAL A 1103 5.77 -29.14 -2.27
C VAL A 1103 7.21 -28.63 -2.23
N VAL A 1104 8.14 -29.46 -1.74
CA VAL A 1104 9.56 -29.13 -1.66
C VAL A 1104 10.18 -28.92 -3.05
N ASP A 1105 9.88 -29.79 -4.02
CA ASP A 1105 10.39 -29.63 -5.39
C ASP A 1105 9.74 -28.46 -6.12
N TYR A 1106 8.44 -28.16 -5.88
CA TYR A 1106 7.82 -26.93 -6.38
C TYR A 1106 8.58 -25.70 -5.88
N LEU A 1107 8.72 -25.55 -4.55
CA LEU A 1107 9.44 -24.43 -3.93
C LEU A 1107 10.87 -24.31 -4.48
N ARG A 1108 11.58 -25.42 -4.70
CA ARG A 1108 12.95 -25.46 -5.24
C ARG A 1108 13.13 -24.78 -6.60
N TYR A 1109 12.08 -24.73 -7.42
CA TYR A 1109 12.11 -24.07 -8.74
C TYR A 1109 11.40 -22.71 -8.78
N THR A 1110 10.59 -22.35 -7.76
CA THR A 1110 9.72 -21.18 -7.83
C THR A 1110 9.87 -20.16 -6.69
N VAL A 1111 10.35 -20.56 -5.50
CA VAL A 1111 10.34 -19.66 -4.33
C VAL A 1111 11.45 -18.59 -4.43
N PRO A 1112 11.13 -17.28 -4.37
CA PRO A 1112 12.12 -16.22 -4.65
C PRO A 1112 13.38 -16.29 -3.76
N GLY A 1113 13.24 -16.58 -2.47
CA GLY A 1113 14.34 -16.73 -1.52
C GLY A 1113 15.26 -17.94 -1.73
N PHE A 1114 14.99 -18.79 -2.72
CA PHE A 1114 15.90 -19.86 -3.18
C PHE A 1114 16.39 -19.62 -4.62
N VAL A 1115 15.51 -19.11 -5.49
CA VAL A 1115 15.79 -18.88 -6.91
C VAL A 1115 16.71 -17.69 -7.13
N PHE A 1116 16.48 -16.58 -6.42
CA PHE A 1116 17.18 -15.29 -6.61
C PHE A 1116 18.11 -14.91 -5.46
N SER A 1117 18.02 -15.57 -4.29
CA SER A 1117 19.01 -15.44 -3.22
C SER A 1117 20.23 -16.32 -3.48
N ALA A 1118 21.39 -15.96 -2.93
CA ALA A 1118 22.51 -16.91 -2.85
C ALA A 1118 22.10 -18.16 -2.03
N GLY A 1119 22.81 -19.28 -2.18
CA GLY A 1119 22.64 -20.41 -1.26
C GLY A 1119 23.32 -20.21 0.10
N MET A 1120 23.05 -21.10 1.05
CA MET A 1120 23.79 -21.14 2.32
C MET A 1120 25.29 -21.32 2.09
N THR A 1121 26.12 -20.79 2.98
CA THR A 1121 27.58 -21.02 2.92
C THR A 1121 27.90 -22.49 3.23
N PRO A 1122 29.03 -23.04 2.73
CA PRO A 1122 29.47 -24.38 3.12
C PRO A 1122 29.66 -24.52 4.63
N ALA A 1123 30.19 -23.47 5.28
CA ALA A 1123 30.38 -23.41 6.73
C ALA A 1123 29.06 -23.53 7.51
N ASN A 1124 28.06 -22.70 7.20
CA ASN A 1124 26.77 -22.74 7.89
C ASN A 1124 26.02 -24.05 7.61
N THR A 1125 26.13 -24.57 6.39
CA THR A 1125 25.51 -25.84 6.01
C THR A 1125 26.10 -27.01 6.81
N ALA A 1126 27.44 -27.05 6.94
CA ALA A 1126 28.12 -28.10 7.70
C ALA A 1126 27.91 -27.99 9.22
N ALA A 1127 27.85 -26.78 9.77
CA ALA A 1127 27.52 -26.56 11.18
C ALA A 1127 26.12 -27.10 11.51
N SER A 1128 25.09 -26.72 10.75
CA SER A 1128 23.71 -27.22 10.94
C SER A 1128 23.61 -28.74 10.79
N LEU A 1129 24.33 -29.30 9.81
CA LEU A 1129 24.38 -30.73 9.56
C LEU A 1129 25.06 -31.49 10.71
N ALA A 1130 26.13 -30.94 11.28
CA ALA A 1130 26.78 -31.47 12.47
C ALA A 1130 25.87 -31.36 13.70
N ALA A 1131 25.19 -30.23 13.91
CA ALA A 1131 24.28 -30.03 15.04
C ALA A 1131 23.13 -31.05 15.04
N LEU A 1132 22.52 -31.36 13.87
CA LEU A 1132 21.53 -32.43 13.73
C LEU A 1132 22.11 -33.82 14.05
N ARG A 1133 23.34 -34.10 13.59
CA ARG A 1133 24.02 -35.39 13.83
C ARG A 1133 24.38 -35.56 15.32
N VAL A 1134 24.80 -34.48 16.00
CA VAL A 1134 25.03 -34.45 17.45
C VAL A 1134 23.72 -34.57 18.23
N LEU A 1135 22.65 -33.85 17.84
CA LEU A 1135 21.32 -33.99 18.45
C LEU A 1135 20.81 -35.44 18.43
N ARG A 1136 21.04 -36.17 17.32
CA ARG A 1136 20.72 -37.60 17.23
C ARG A 1136 21.64 -38.49 18.07
N ALA A 1137 22.92 -38.14 18.22
CA ALA A 1137 23.90 -38.93 18.96
C ALA A 1137 23.90 -38.67 20.47
N GLU A 1138 23.46 -37.49 20.90
CA GLU A 1138 23.51 -37.00 22.29
C GLU A 1138 22.11 -36.61 22.82
N PRO A 1139 21.11 -37.52 22.81
CA PRO A 1139 19.74 -37.22 23.24
C PRO A 1139 19.65 -36.78 24.72
N GLN A 1140 20.67 -37.09 25.54
CA GLN A 1140 20.79 -36.58 26.90
C GLN A 1140 20.84 -35.05 26.99
N ARG A 1141 21.24 -34.32 25.92
CA ARG A 1141 21.16 -32.85 25.89
C ARG A 1141 19.71 -32.35 25.98
N VAL A 1142 18.79 -33.00 25.25
CA VAL A 1142 17.36 -32.65 25.29
C VAL A 1142 16.74 -33.03 26.64
N ALA A 1143 17.14 -34.16 27.22
CA ALA A 1143 16.73 -34.53 28.57
C ALA A 1143 17.20 -33.48 29.61
N ARG A 1144 18.48 -33.09 29.55
CA ARG A 1144 19.09 -32.09 30.43
C ARG A 1144 18.49 -30.71 30.29
N LEU A 1145 18.19 -30.28 29.05
CA LEU A 1145 17.47 -29.04 28.78
C LEU A 1145 16.12 -29.00 29.51
N LYS A 1146 15.37 -30.12 29.49
CA LYS A 1146 14.08 -30.25 30.21
C LYS A 1146 14.26 -30.32 31.72
N GLU A 1147 15.26 -31.05 32.23
CA GLU A 1147 15.62 -31.08 33.65
C GLU A 1147 15.87 -29.66 34.19
N ASN A 1148 16.69 -28.89 33.47
CA ASN A 1148 17.06 -27.51 33.80
C ASN A 1148 15.86 -26.57 33.71
N SER A 1149 15.07 -26.65 32.64
CA SER A 1149 13.89 -25.78 32.43
C SER A 1149 12.83 -26.03 33.50
N ALA A 1150 12.53 -27.29 33.78
CA ALA A 1150 11.61 -27.67 34.85
C ALA A 1150 12.18 -27.32 36.24
N LEU A 1151 13.50 -27.30 36.44
CA LEU A 1151 14.11 -26.81 37.68
C LEU A 1151 13.89 -25.31 37.85
N PHE A 1152 14.22 -24.50 36.82
CA PHE A 1152 14.02 -23.06 36.85
C PHE A 1152 12.54 -22.71 37.08
N ALA A 1153 11.62 -23.28 36.30
CA ALA A 1153 10.18 -23.07 36.44
C ALA A 1153 9.67 -23.45 37.84
N ARG A 1154 10.05 -24.62 38.40
CA ARG A 1154 9.65 -25.01 39.76
C ARG A 1154 10.18 -24.06 40.83
N LEU A 1155 11.36 -23.49 40.65
CA LEU A 1155 11.94 -22.55 41.60
C LEU A 1155 11.30 -21.16 41.49
N ALA A 1156 11.02 -20.69 40.26
CA ALA A 1156 10.34 -19.42 40.01
C ALA A 1156 8.95 -19.39 40.65
N HIS A 1157 8.13 -20.41 40.40
CA HIS A 1157 6.82 -20.56 41.04
C HIS A 1157 6.90 -20.63 42.57
N ARG A 1158 7.91 -21.34 43.12
CA ARG A 1158 8.14 -21.40 44.59
C ARG A 1158 8.60 -20.06 45.18
N ALA A 1159 9.19 -19.19 44.38
CA ALA A 1159 9.60 -17.84 44.77
C ALA A 1159 8.49 -16.78 44.60
N GLY A 1160 7.32 -17.17 44.07
CA GLY A 1160 6.21 -16.26 43.78
C GLY A 1160 6.38 -15.44 42.50
N ILE A 1161 7.25 -15.88 41.58
CA ILE A 1161 7.52 -15.20 40.31
C ILE A 1161 6.47 -15.65 39.28
N ASP A 1162 5.83 -14.69 38.61
CA ASP A 1162 4.91 -14.93 37.50
C ASP A 1162 5.69 -15.29 36.22
N THR A 1163 5.53 -16.54 35.75
CA THR A 1163 6.12 -17.03 34.50
C THR A 1163 5.11 -17.17 33.36
N GLY A 1164 3.93 -16.54 33.47
CA GLY A 1164 2.89 -16.59 32.43
C GLY A 1164 2.45 -18.02 32.09
N PRO A 1165 2.11 -18.31 30.82
CA PRO A 1165 1.65 -19.64 30.38
C PRO A 1165 2.78 -20.65 30.11
N SER A 1166 4.05 -20.29 30.37
CA SER A 1166 5.23 -21.12 30.07
C SER A 1166 5.19 -22.50 30.75
N HIS A 1167 5.21 -23.56 29.94
CA HIS A 1167 5.30 -24.95 30.41
C HIS A 1167 6.08 -25.82 29.42
N ASP A 1168 6.86 -26.79 29.92
CA ASP A 1168 7.68 -27.75 29.14
C ASP A 1168 8.68 -27.19 28.10
N THR A 1169 8.85 -25.86 28.02
CA THR A 1169 9.86 -25.18 27.19
C THR A 1169 10.99 -24.55 28.03
N PRO A 1170 12.15 -24.24 27.42
CA PRO A 1170 13.25 -23.50 28.02
C PRO A 1170 13.11 -21.98 27.86
N ILE A 1171 11.90 -21.47 27.57
CA ILE A 1171 11.63 -20.05 27.36
C ILE A 1171 10.74 -19.60 28.53
N ILE A 1172 11.36 -19.12 29.60
CA ILE A 1172 10.64 -18.82 30.84
C ILE A 1172 10.62 -17.30 31.00
N PRO A 1173 9.47 -16.62 30.79
CA PRO A 1173 9.37 -15.21 31.09
C PRO A 1173 9.32 -14.99 32.61
N CYS A 1174 9.59 -13.76 33.02
CA CYS A 1174 9.28 -13.22 34.33
C CYS A 1174 8.49 -11.95 34.09
N ILE A 1175 7.18 -11.98 34.32
CA ILE A 1175 6.30 -10.83 34.09
C ILE A 1175 6.53 -9.80 35.20
N VAL A 1176 6.82 -8.56 34.82
CA VAL A 1176 7.09 -7.44 35.74
C VAL A 1176 5.99 -6.37 35.63
N GLY A 1177 5.41 -6.19 34.44
CA GLY A 1177 4.26 -5.32 34.21
C GLY A 1177 4.55 -3.82 34.14
N ASP A 1178 5.82 -3.43 34.13
CA ASP A 1178 6.31 -2.06 34.01
C ASP A 1178 7.69 -2.06 33.32
N SER A 1179 7.88 -1.24 32.28
CA SER A 1179 9.10 -1.23 31.46
C SER A 1179 10.30 -0.64 32.21
N ALA A 1180 10.09 0.35 33.09
CA ALA A 1180 11.17 0.96 33.86
C ALA A 1180 11.70 -0.01 34.94
N LYS A 1181 10.81 -0.65 35.69
CA LYS A 1181 11.15 -1.74 36.62
C LYS A 1181 11.83 -2.90 35.90
N THR A 1182 11.32 -3.29 34.71
CA THR A 1182 11.92 -4.38 33.92
C THR A 1182 13.38 -4.07 33.56
N LEU A 1183 13.67 -2.84 33.13
CA LEU A 1183 15.03 -2.44 32.78
C LEU A 1183 15.95 -2.31 34.00
N GLN A 1184 15.46 -1.72 35.10
CA GLN A 1184 16.19 -1.65 36.37
C GLN A 1184 16.53 -3.04 36.92
N LEU A 1185 15.60 -3.99 36.81
CA LEU A 1185 15.79 -5.38 37.24
C LEU A 1185 16.80 -6.13 36.34
N ALA A 1186 16.80 -5.86 35.03
CA ALA A 1186 17.82 -6.39 34.12
C ALA A 1186 19.22 -5.88 34.48
N GLU A 1187 19.35 -4.57 34.76
CA GLU A 1187 20.63 -3.96 35.13
C GLU A 1187 21.13 -4.46 36.49
N ALA A 1188 20.25 -4.53 37.50
CA ALA A 1188 20.60 -5.08 38.81
C ALA A 1188 21.07 -6.55 38.72
N LEU A 1189 20.44 -7.37 37.87
CA LEU A 1189 20.90 -8.74 37.60
C LEU A 1189 22.25 -8.74 36.87
N PHE A 1190 22.46 -7.84 35.91
CA PHE A 1190 23.73 -7.70 35.18
C PHE A 1190 24.88 -7.28 36.10
N GLU A 1191 24.63 -6.37 37.06
CA GLU A 1191 25.58 -6.02 38.12
C GLU A 1191 25.96 -7.26 38.96
N GLN A 1192 24.97 -8.06 39.39
CA GLN A 1192 25.18 -9.34 40.10
C GLN A 1192 25.78 -10.47 39.23
N GLY A 1193 26.09 -10.22 37.96
CA GLY A 1193 26.75 -11.18 37.08
C GLY A 1193 25.82 -12.04 36.22
N ILE A 1194 24.56 -11.65 36.04
CA ILE A 1194 23.52 -12.40 35.32
C ILE A 1194 23.01 -11.57 34.12
N SER A 1195 23.37 -11.97 32.91
CA SER A 1195 22.79 -11.42 31.67
C SER A 1195 21.45 -12.07 31.35
N VAL A 1196 20.39 -11.24 31.26
CA VAL A 1196 19.07 -11.61 30.77
C VAL A 1196 18.48 -10.47 29.93
N ASN A 1197 17.73 -10.80 28.88
CA ASN A 1197 17.15 -9.80 27.98
C ASN A 1197 15.82 -9.22 28.53
N PRO A 1198 15.71 -7.89 28.72
CA PRO A 1198 14.44 -7.23 28.99
C PRO A 1198 13.62 -7.04 27.71
N ILE A 1199 12.31 -7.30 27.77
CA ILE A 1199 11.36 -6.97 26.69
C ILE A 1199 10.38 -5.91 27.21
N LEU A 1200 10.37 -4.78 26.51
CA LEU A 1200 9.79 -3.50 26.94
C LEU A 1200 8.76 -2.99 25.92
N TYR A 1201 7.99 -1.97 26.28
CA TYR A 1201 7.14 -1.24 25.32
C TYR A 1201 7.99 -0.55 24.23
N PRO A 1202 7.60 -0.60 22.93
CA PRO A 1202 6.36 -1.13 22.37
C PRO A 1202 6.43 -2.57 21.84
N ALA A 1203 7.47 -3.34 22.16
CA ALA A 1203 7.57 -4.74 21.73
C ALA A 1203 6.55 -5.66 22.45
N VAL A 1204 6.15 -5.27 23.67
CA VAL A 1204 4.99 -5.78 24.41
C VAL A 1204 4.15 -4.61 24.93
N PRO A 1205 2.86 -4.81 25.27
CA PRO A 1205 2.11 -3.84 26.06
C PRO A 1205 2.81 -3.56 27.40
N GLU A 1206 2.70 -2.33 27.93
CA GLU A 1206 3.43 -1.91 29.14
C GLU A 1206 3.17 -2.84 30.33
N LYS A 1207 1.90 -3.18 30.59
CA LYS A 1207 1.47 -4.13 31.63
C LYS A 1207 1.90 -5.59 31.39
N ALA A 1208 2.62 -5.87 30.31
CA ALA A 1208 3.17 -7.18 29.96
C ALA A 1208 4.71 -7.14 29.77
N ALA A 1209 5.37 -6.02 30.14
CA ALA A 1209 6.82 -5.90 30.21
C ALA A 1209 7.42 -7.00 31.12
N ARG A 1210 8.55 -7.57 30.69
CA ARG A 1210 9.06 -8.84 31.22
C ARG A 1210 10.55 -9.01 30.99
N LEU A 1211 11.20 -9.76 31.87
CA LEU A 1211 12.47 -10.41 31.55
C LEU A 1211 12.18 -11.74 30.85
N ARG A 1212 13.04 -12.18 29.93
CA ARG A 1212 12.88 -13.46 29.23
C ARG A 1212 14.14 -14.31 29.38
N PHE A 1213 14.03 -15.39 30.14
CA PHE A 1213 15.12 -16.32 30.41
C PHE A 1213 15.11 -17.46 29.38
N PHE A 1214 16.24 -17.67 28.72
CA PHE A 1214 16.49 -18.83 27.89
C PHE A 1214 17.40 -19.83 28.62
N ILE A 1215 16.91 -21.04 28.83
CA ILE A 1215 17.63 -22.11 29.51
C ILE A 1215 18.42 -22.94 28.47
N THR A 1216 19.66 -23.31 28.77
CA THR A 1216 20.44 -24.29 27.98
C THR A 1216 20.64 -25.60 28.76
N CYS A 1217 20.92 -26.70 28.07
CA CYS A 1217 21.39 -27.93 28.69
C CYS A 1217 22.73 -27.76 29.43
N ASP A 1218 23.49 -26.72 29.11
CA ASP A 1218 24.80 -26.46 29.72
C ASP A 1218 24.68 -25.83 31.12
N HIS A 1219 23.53 -25.22 31.46
CA HIS A 1219 23.29 -24.65 32.79
C HIS A 1219 23.39 -25.73 33.88
N THR A 1220 24.04 -25.36 34.99
CA THR A 1220 24.10 -26.17 36.21
C THR A 1220 22.90 -25.86 37.13
N PRO A 1221 22.50 -26.81 38.00
CA PRO A 1221 21.50 -26.56 39.02
C PRO A 1221 21.84 -25.37 39.92
N ASP A 1222 23.11 -25.16 40.26
CA ASP A 1222 23.54 -24.09 41.16
C ASP A 1222 23.43 -22.70 40.52
N GLN A 1223 23.78 -22.54 39.23
CA GLN A 1223 23.53 -21.31 38.48
C GLN A 1223 22.03 -20.97 38.43
N ILE A 1224 21.17 -21.97 38.24
CA ILE A 1224 19.70 -21.81 38.24
C ILE A 1224 19.20 -21.43 39.65
N HIS A 1225 19.69 -22.09 40.71
CA HIS A 1225 19.36 -21.80 42.10
C HIS A 1225 19.82 -20.41 42.58
N HIS A 1226 20.93 -19.90 42.04
CA HIS A 1226 21.40 -18.54 42.27
C HIS A 1226 20.55 -17.52 41.47
N THR A 1227 20.37 -17.74 40.17
CA THR A 1227 19.63 -16.82 39.30
C THR A 1227 18.20 -16.55 39.78
N VAL A 1228 17.46 -17.60 40.15
CA VAL A 1228 16.09 -17.44 40.67
C VAL A 1228 16.07 -16.75 42.04
N ARG A 1229 17.13 -16.89 42.84
CA ARG A 1229 17.26 -16.21 44.14
C ARG A 1229 17.46 -14.71 43.96
N GLU A 1230 18.37 -14.31 43.08
CA GLU A 1230 18.65 -12.89 42.83
C GLU A 1230 17.50 -12.22 42.09
N LEU A 1231 16.86 -12.91 41.14
CA LEU A 1231 15.64 -12.45 40.48
C LEU A 1231 14.52 -12.17 41.50
N ALA A 1232 14.27 -13.12 42.41
CA ALA A 1232 13.30 -12.93 43.48
C ALA A 1232 13.70 -11.82 44.47
N HIS A 1233 15.01 -11.56 44.66
CA HIS A 1233 15.50 -10.48 45.50
C HIS A 1233 15.28 -9.11 44.86
N GLY A 1234 15.65 -8.96 43.58
CA GLY A 1234 15.50 -7.72 42.82
C GLY A 1234 14.04 -7.33 42.62
N LEU A 1235 13.14 -8.30 42.36
CA LEU A 1235 11.69 -8.04 42.30
C LEU A 1235 11.16 -7.43 43.61
N ARG A 1236 11.54 -8.01 44.77
CA ARG A 1236 11.15 -7.47 46.08
C ARG A 1236 11.74 -6.07 46.33
N GLN A 1237 12.92 -5.76 45.81
CA GLN A 1237 13.48 -4.40 45.90
C GLN A 1237 12.71 -3.42 45.01
N ALA A 1238 12.43 -3.78 43.76
CA ALA A 1238 11.69 -2.96 42.79
C ALA A 1238 10.24 -2.64 43.23
N ASP A 1239 9.62 -3.47 44.07
CA ASP A 1239 8.31 -3.20 44.68
C ASP A 1239 8.37 -2.38 45.98
N THR A 1240 9.57 -2.19 46.56
CA THR A 1240 9.78 -1.33 47.74
C THR A 1240 10.37 0.05 47.42
N ALA A 1241 10.91 0.24 46.22
CA ALA A 1241 11.36 1.55 45.76
C ALA A 1241 10.17 2.49 45.51
N PRO A 1242 10.19 3.75 45.98
CA PRO A 1242 9.18 4.72 45.58
C PRO A 1242 9.31 5.01 44.08
N ALA A 1243 8.17 5.15 43.38
CA ALA A 1243 8.17 5.60 42.00
C ALA A 1243 8.78 7.01 41.90
N ALA A 1244 9.73 7.16 40.97
CA ALA A 1244 10.53 8.37 40.75
C ALA A 1244 9.96 9.24 39.63
#